data_AF-A0A101U7C5-F1
#
_entry.id   AF-A0A101U7C5-F1
#
_cell.length_a   1.000
_cell.length_b   1.000
_cell.length_c   1.000
_cell.angle_alpha   90.00
_cell.angle_beta   90.00
_cell.angle_gamma   90.00
#
_symmetry.space_group_name_H-M   'P 1'
#
loop_
_entity.id
_entity.type
_entity.pdbx_description
1 polymer ?
#
loop_
_entity_poly.entity_id
_entity_poly.type
_entity_poly.pdbx_seq_one_letter_code
_entity_poly.pdbx_strand_id
1 'polypeptide(L)'
;MTRAREVSAPRAAEVPFVSRAAELGFLEETLEHLGKGGPAVVDITGDAGIGKSRLLTEFSVRARRRGPIVLRGRATEYEQRGPFRPFADAFADIDRQAVQTHPSLNDLPAALRGGTAAAGGPRARDRFALYQETAEVLGRVRETGLVILLDDLHWADVASQELLDHLVRHPVRSPVLLVVARRDRQAPAALTTLLDRGMDTGVVRRLPLGPLGELDCVEQLAKDLPRHQAAEIYAASEGNPLYFLTLLQARRAERQAPVTGGSWPSRPSGYAGPQHRPTPLEALLLEELAPLTPLERTTVEAVAVLGDHATAELVGVIIDSPVAEVVDALRRLMRRDLVRPDQDRRRLVLRHPLVRALAHEKTDPWRREALHRGAAAELAAAGASLVDQAHHLEHSLTAWDPQGAAVLVEAAAQIAQTAPATSAHWLGIVLRVLPQTPEHLDTRRRLTVLRARALGLTGSLEESRDLLHQVIDMPGPDGDPVLRTSALALYALTERGLGNYARADALLRRELDRCPRPSPPQRIDYALELGACALLAARYPEARPEISRTLVATRALGDGVREVRTLALAAVGETYEGEVAAARTLARSAAVLADALTDSDLAGLCESLARLAWSEAMLDDLPEAERHAGRGIAIARRTGRISLLSQLLVCKAYIHILTCRLPTALELTDEAETVARALGSGELLGLVLGFRSLALLLANPPGDRSALATADEAVAAVGTSDSWWATLARGALAGATLAVGDPHRARDVLLDAGGGADLSRLQPSVRPIHLEVLVAAELTAGDPAQAERWAGRAAEEAERLGLPNQRGAALRAAARIDEHRGDLAQAARKYAEAAEEHARCRATLLQAQSLLLGAPLMTAAGQSDRGAAMWRRGRRLAADGGAGLLVGLAGQSRTAVFEGTARPVRRVVQDTRGPAPQGPLRGDDMLNALTAREREIAELVATGLPSRAIAAELHLSPRTVESHLSRIYRKTGVSSRTALAALTVRGAARVDDGVSGTPG
;
A
#
# COMPACT_ATOMS: atom_id res chain seq x y z
N MET A 1 -54.48 24.64 -40.44
CA MET A 1 -54.44 24.23 -39.02
C MET A 1 -54.66 22.74 -38.93
N THR A 2 -53.59 21.94 -38.84
CA THR A 2 -53.58 20.63 -38.14
C THR A 2 -52.11 20.29 -37.84
N ARG A 3 -51.67 20.49 -36.58
CA ARG A 3 -50.32 20.12 -36.11
C ARG A 3 -50.30 18.61 -35.87
N ALA A 4 -49.44 17.89 -36.58
CA ALA A 4 -49.05 16.52 -36.23
C ALA A 4 -48.14 16.57 -34.99
N ARG A 5 -48.49 15.80 -33.95
CA ARG A 5 -47.76 15.68 -32.69
C ARG A 5 -46.50 14.81 -32.91
N GLU A 6 -45.33 15.40 -32.69
CA GLU A 6 -44.08 14.67 -32.47
C GLU A 6 -44.20 13.82 -31.20
N VAL A 7 -43.98 12.51 -31.32
CA VAL A 7 -43.86 11.60 -30.17
C VAL A 7 -42.39 11.63 -29.74
N SER A 8 -42.09 12.50 -28.76
CA SER A 8 -40.80 12.54 -28.07
C SER A 8 -40.71 11.36 -27.09
N ALA A 9 -39.62 10.59 -27.13
CA ALA A 9 -39.36 9.54 -26.14
C ALA A 9 -38.94 10.17 -24.79
N PRO A 10 -39.28 9.56 -23.64
CA PRO A 10 -39.09 10.22 -22.36
C PRO A 10 -37.59 10.31 -21.97
N ARG A 11 -37.14 11.46 -21.45
CA ARG A 11 -35.83 11.65 -20.78
C ARG A 11 -35.70 10.66 -19.62
N ALA A 12 -34.48 10.29 -19.24
CA ALA A 12 -34.22 9.38 -18.11
C ALA A 12 -34.90 9.80 -16.78
N ALA A 13 -35.30 11.06 -16.62
CA ALA A 13 -36.11 11.56 -15.49
C ALA A 13 -37.59 11.12 -15.49
N GLU A 14 -38.11 10.52 -16.57
CA GLU A 14 -39.54 10.23 -16.75
C GLU A 14 -39.95 8.78 -16.44
N VAL A 15 -39.00 7.88 -16.14
CA VAL A 15 -39.31 6.55 -15.58
C VAL A 15 -39.36 6.67 -14.04
N PRO A 16 -40.46 6.27 -13.37
CA PRO A 16 -40.58 6.36 -11.92
C PRO A 16 -39.48 5.54 -11.22
N PHE A 17 -38.89 6.10 -10.16
CA PHE A 17 -37.94 5.39 -9.31
C PHE A 17 -38.71 4.46 -8.36
N VAL A 18 -38.52 3.15 -8.49
CA VAL A 18 -39.36 2.11 -7.88
C VAL A 18 -38.51 1.12 -7.07
N SER A 19 -39.06 0.56 -5.99
CA SER A 19 -38.53 -0.62 -5.26
C SER A 19 -37.13 -0.45 -4.64
N ARG A 20 -36.75 0.75 -4.20
CA ARG A 20 -35.45 1.03 -3.54
C ARG A 20 -35.53 1.96 -2.33
N ALA A 21 -36.65 1.90 -1.61
CA ALA A 21 -36.89 2.79 -0.46
C ALA A 21 -35.95 2.49 0.71
N ALA A 22 -35.62 1.21 0.94
CA ALA A 22 -34.69 0.81 1.99
C ALA A 22 -33.26 1.27 1.69
N GLU A 23 -32.81 1.09 0.45
CA GLU A 23 -31.47 1.49 0.00
C GLU A 23 -31.29 3.00 -0.04
N LEU A 24 -32.32 3.75 -0.45
CA LEU A 24 -32.33 5.22 -0.30
C LEU A 24 -32.34 5.64 1.17
N GLY A 25 -33.18 5.01 2.00
CA GLY A 25 -33.24 5.30 3.43
C GLY A 25 -31.89 5.11 4.13
N PHE A 26 -31.13 4.08 3.74
CA PHE A 26 -29.78 3.83 4.22
C PHE A 26 -28.80 4.96 3.85
N LEU A 27 -28.83 5.44 2.61
CA LEU A 27 -27.96 6.54 2.16
C LEU A 27 -28.35 7.86 2.84
N GLU A 28 -29.65 8.07 3.05
CA GLU A 28 -30.21 9.21 3.76
C GLU A 28 -29.83 9.23 5.25
N GLU A 29 -29.91 8.09 5.94
CA GLU A 29 -29.45 7.91 7.33
C GLU A 29 -27.94 8.20 7.45
N THR A 30 -27.15 7.69 6.50
CA THR A 30 -25.69 7.92 6.46
C THR A 30 -25.39 9.41 6.28
N LEU A 31 -26.18 10.12 5.48
CA LEU A 31 -26.06 11.57 5.29
C LEU A 31 -26.44 12.36 6.56
N GLU A 32 -27.41 11.93 7.35
CA GLU A 32 -27.81 12.59 8.60
C GLU A 32 -26.75 12.48 9.72
N HIS A 33 -25.85 11.50 9.59
CA HIS A 33 -24.73 11.24 10.50
C HIS A 33 -23.40 11.83 10.01
N LEU A 34 -23.42 12.63 8.95
CA LEU A 34 -22.26 13.29 8.39
C LEU A 34 -21.54 14.15 9.45
N GLY A 35 -20.24 13.90 9.64
CA GLY A 35 -19.41 14.62 10.62
C GLY A 35 -19.62 14.23 12.10
N LYS A 36 -20.50 13.26 12.41
CA LYS A 36 -20.82 12.79 13.78
C LYS A 36 -20.17 11.45 14.15
N GLY A 37 -19.09 11.07 13.46
CA GLY A 37 -18.42 9.77 13.66
C GLY A 37 -19.05 8.58 12.92
N GLY A 38 -19.90 8.85 11.92
CA GLY A 38 -20.41 7.84 10.98
C GLY A 38 -19.36 7.42 9.92
N PRO A 39 -19.69 6.46 9.04
CA PRO A 39 -18.77 5.99 8.01
C PRO A 39 -18.41 7.11 7.03
N ALA A 40 -17.13 7.17 6.62
CA ALA A 40 -16.66 8.13 5.65
C ALA A 40 -16.93 7.69 4.20
N VAL A 41 -17.15 6.38 3.99
CA VAL A 41 -17.32 5.78 2.66
C VAL A 41 -18.51 4.81 2.61
N VAL A 42 -19.31 4.87 1.55
CA VAL A 42 -20.34 3.87 1.23
C VAL A 42 -19.99 3.13 -0.07
N ASP A 43 -19.85 1.81 0.00
CA ASP A 43 -19.56 0.91 -1.12
C ASP A 43 -20.86 0.29 -1.66
N ILE A 44 -21.35 0.79 -2.79
CA ILE A 44 -22.52 0.25 -3.49
C ILE A 44 -22.07 -0.82 -4.48
N THR A 45 -22.42 -2.07 -4.19
CA THR A 45 -22.07 -3.22 -5.04
C THR A 45 -23.30 -3.75 -5.77
N GLY A 46 -23.09 -4.34 -6.94
CA GLY A 46 -24.13 -5.09 -7.63
C GLY A 46 -23.81 -5.31 -9.09
N ASP A 47 -24.60 -6.16 -9.74
CA ASP A 47 -24.37 -6.55 -11.13
C ASP A 47 -24.62 -5.42 -12.13
N ALA A 48 -24.20 -5.63 -13.38
CA ALA A 48 -24.45 -4.66 -14.43
C ALA A 48 -25.97 -4.46 -14.64
N GLY A 49 -26.39 -3.21 -14.86
CA GLY A 49 -27.81 -2.89 -15.06
C GLY A 49 -28.69 -2.91 -13.80
N ILE A 50 -28.15 -3.28 -12.63
CA ILE A 50 -28.93 -3.43 -11.39
C ILE A 50 -29.50 -2.13 -10.79
N GLY A 51 -29.12 -0.98 -11.38
CA GLY A 51 -29.64 0.34 -10.97
C GLY A 51 -28.70 1.20 -10.12
N LYS A 52 -27.42 0.82 -9.93
CA LYS A 52 -26.42 1.60 -9.17
C LYS A 52 -26.37 3.09 -9.56
N SER A 53 -26.14 3.38 -10.84
CA SER A 53 -26.07 4.76 -11.35
C SER A 53 -27.39 5.53 -11.20
N ARG A 54 -28.53 4.83 -11.23
CA ARG A 54 -29.86 5.43 -11.02
C ARG A 54 -30.08 5.75 -9.55
N LEU A 55 -29.67 4.88 -8.62
CA LEU A 55 -29.70 5.12 -7.18
C LEU A 55 -28.81 6.32 -6.81
N LEU A 56 -27.59 6.39 -7.34
CA LEU A 56 -26.69 7.55 -7.15
C LEU A 56 -27.33 8.86 -7.66
N THR A 57 -28.02 8.81 -8.81
CA THR A 57 -28.69 9.98 -9.38
C THR A 57 -29.84 10.46 -8.49
N GLU A 58 -30.69 9.54 -8.01
CA GLU A 58 -31.80 9.85 -7.11
C GLU A 58 -31.29 10.39 -5.76
N PHE A 59 -30.27 9.75 -5.19
CA PHE A 59 -29.62 10.21 -3.96
C PHE A 59 -29.00 11.60 -4.12
N SER A 60 -28.35 11.89 -5.26
CA SER A 60 -27.79 13.23 -5.54
C SER A 60 -28.85 14.33 -5.45
N VAL A 61 -30.03 14.10 -6.05
CA VAL A 61 -31.14 15.07 -6.03
C VAL A 61 -31.65 15.30 -4.60
N ARG A 62 -31.77 14.24 -3.80
CA ARG A 62 -32.25 14.33 -2.41
C ARG A 62 -31.21 14.93 -1.46
N ALA A 63 -29.94 14.56 -1.63
CA ALA A 63 -28.84 15.11 -0.85
C ALA A 63 -28.70 16.63 -1.06
N ARG A 64 -28.77 17.12 -2.32
CA ARG A 64 -28.75 18.57 -2.61
C ARG A 64 -29.88 19.33 -1.91
N ARG A 65 -31.08 18.74 -1.76
CA ARG A 65 -32.21 19.36 -1.04
C ARG A 65 -31.99 19.48 0.47
N ARG A 66 -31.09 18.67 1.04
CA ARG A 66 -30.79 18.66 2.48
C ARG A 66 -29.62 19.56 2.88
N GLY A 67 -28.97 20.23 1.93
CA GLY A 67 -27.91 21.21 2.19
C GLY A 67 -26.49 20.91 1.70
N PRO A 68 -25.97 19.66 1.67
CA PRO A 68 -24.60 19.42 1.26
C PRO A 68 -24.36 19.67 -0.23
N ILE A 69 -23.13 20.03 -0.56
CA ILE A 69 -22.65 20.10 -1.95
C ILE A 69 -22.45 18.67 -2.44
N VAL A 70 -22.98 18.36 -3.62
CA VAL A 70 -22.85 17.03 -4.22
C VAL A 70 -22.02 17.13 -5.51
N LEU A 71 -20.89 16.44 -5.54
CA LEU A 71 -20.00 16.30 -6.68
C LEU A 71 -20.13 14.89 -7.25
N ARG A 72 -20.03 14.74 -8.58
CA ARG A 72 -20.23 13.44 -9.24
C ARG A 72 -19.16 13.21 -10.29
N GLY A 73 -18.47 12.08 -10.19
CA GLY A 73 -17.53 11.62 -11.19
C GLY A 73 -17.77 10.19 -11.61
N ARG A 74 -17.24 9.82 -12.78
CA ARG A 74 -17.37 8.48 -13.36
C ARG A 74 -16.02 7.94 -13.83
N ALA A 75 -15.79 6.65 -13.61
CA ALA A 75 -14.68 5.95 -14.25
C ALA A 75 -15.11 5.35 -15.58
N THR A 76 -14.27 5.49 -16.62
CA THR A 76 -14.48 4.83 -17.91
C THR A 76 -13.32 3.89 -18.25
N GLU A 77 -13.60 2.88 -19.09
CA GLU A 77 -12.62 1.86 -19.50
C GLU A 77 -11.37 2.44 -20.20
N TYR A 78 -11.53 3.53 -20.93
CA TYR A 78 -10.44 4.19 -21.65
C TYR A 78 -9.51 4.99 -20.74
N GLU A 79 -10.07 5.51 -19.66
CA GLU A 79 -9.40 6.40 -18.72
C GLU A 79 -8.62 5.66 -17.63
N GLN A 80 -8.63 4.32 -17.63
CA GLN A 80 -7.83 3.48 -16.72
C GLN A 80 -6.34 3.85 -16.68
N ARG A 81 -5.84 4.54 -17.71
CA ARG A 81 -4.43 4.88 -17.89
C ARG A 81 -4.11 6.35 -17.59
N GLY A 82 -5.13 7.18 -17.42
CA GLY A 82 -4.99 8.57 -16.97
C GLY A 82 -5.15 8.66 -15.45
N PRO A 83 -4.26 9.33 -14.72
CA PRO A 83 -4.34 9.39 -13.26
C PRO A 83 -5.57 10.21 -12.81
N PHE A 84 -6.24 9.74 -11.76
CA PHE A 84 -7.28 10.48 -11.03
C PHE A 84 -8.58 10.80 -11.77
N ARG A 85 -8.90 10.12 -12.86
CA ARG A 85 -10.00 10.55 -13.74
C ARG A 85 -11.39 10.62 -13.09
N PRO A 86 -11.84 9.64 -12.28
CA PRO A 86 -13.11 9.73 -11.57
C PRO A 86 -13.17 10.94 -10.61
N PHE A 87 -12.05 11.32 -10.01
CA PHE A 87 -11.98 12.49 -9.14
C PHE A 87 -11.92 13.80 -9.95
N ALA A 88 -11.14 13.81 -11.04
CA ALA A 88 -11.07 14.93 -11.96
C ALA A 88 -12.43 15.28 -12.55
N ASP A 89 -13.20 14.27 -12.96
CA ASP A 89 -14.58 14.41 -13.43
C ASP A 89 -15.48 14.98 -12.31
N ALA A 90 -15.38 14.46 -11.08
CA ALA A 90 -16.15 14.96 -9.94
C ALA A 90 -15.86 16.42 -9.57
N PHE A 91 -14.59 16.82 -9.63
CA PHE A 91 -14.16 18.16 -9.23
C PHE A 91 -14.17 19.17 -10.36
N ALA A 92 -14.32 18.74 -11.63
CA ALA A 92 -14.57 19.64 -12.75
C ALA A 92 -15.89 20.42 -12.57
N ASP A 93 -16.87 19.79 -11.92
CA ASP A 93 -18.18 20.36 -11.60
C ASP A 93 -18.19 21.32 -10.38
N ILE A 94 -17.02 21.68 -9.83
CA ILE A 94 -16.93 22.70 -8.78
C ILE A 94 -17.31 24.07 -9.37
N ASP A 95 -18.53 24.50 -9.11
CA ASP A 95 -19.03 25.81 -9.51
C ASP A 95 -18.67 26.92 -8.50
N ARG A 96 -18.98 28.17 -8.85
CA ARG A 96 -18.72 29.33 -7.96
C ARG A 96 -19.45 29.22 -6.62
N GLN A 97 -20.62 28.58 -6.57
CA GLN A 97 -21.40 28.44 -5.35
C GLN A 97 -20.76 27.42 -4.40
N ALA A 98 -20.22 26.33 -4.93
CA ALA A 98 -19.46 25.34 -4.18
C ALA A 98 -18.19 25.95 -3.56
N VAL A 99 -17.46 26.77 -4.32
CA VAL A 99 -16.27 27.49 -3.84
C VAL A 99 -16.61 28.57 -2.80
N GLN A 100 -17.70 29.31 -2.98
CA GLN A 100 -18.15 30.29 -1.98
C GLN A 100 -18.50 29.64 -0.64
N THR A 101 -19.10 28.45 -0.69
CA THR A 101 -19.50 27.69 0.50
C THR A 101 -18.29 26.99 1.15
N HIS A 102 -17.37 26.47 0.34
CA HIS A 102 -16.14 25.82 0.79
C HIS A 102 -14.91 26.36 0.04
N PRO A 103 -14.32 27.48 0.51
CA PRO A 103 -13.17 28.09 -0.15
C PRO A 103 -11.96 27.16 -0.26
N SER A 104 -11.80 26.20 0.67
CA SER A 104 -10.72 25.21 0.63
C SER A 104 -10.74 24.35 -0.63
N LEU A 105 -11.89 24.18 -1.30
CA LEU A 105 -11.96 23.43 -2.55
C LEU A 105 -11.14 24.10 -3.67
N ASN A 106 -10.81 25.40 -3.57
CA ASN A 106 -9.85 26.10 -4.45
C ASN A 106 -8.38 25.70 -4.23
N ASP A 107 -8.07 25.00 -3.16
CA ASP A 107 -6.72 24.50 -2.88
C ASP A 107 -6.53 23.04 -3.36
N LEU A 108 -7.58 22.38 -3.90
CA LEU A 108 -7.43 21.05 -4.53
C LEU A 108 -6.32 21.05 -5.60
N PRO A 109 -5.47 20.00 -5.63
CA PRO A 109 -4.43 19.83 -6.63
C PRO A 109 -4.94 19.93 -8.07
N ALA A 110 -4.21 20.61 -8.94
CA ALA A 110 -4.62 20.86 -10.33
C ALA A 110 -4.89 19.56 -11.13
N ALA A 111 -4.15 18.48 -10.82
CA ALA A 111 -4.34 17.17 -11.41
C ALA A 111 -5.72 16.56 -11.11
N LEU A 112 -6.34 16.96 -10.00
CA LEU A 112 -7.69 16.57 -9.61
C LEU A 112 -8.77 17.51 -10.15
N ARG A 113 -8.45 18.59 -10.87
CA ARG A 113 -9.46 19.50 -11.48
C ARG A 113 -9.60 19.37 -13.00
N GLY A 114 -9.08 18.29 -13.58
CA GLY A 114 -9.11 18.08 -15.03
C GLY A 114 -8.20 19.03 -15.84
N GLY A 115 -7.35 19.82 -15.19
CA GLY A 115 -6.35 20.63 -15.88
C GLY A 115 -5.37 19.74 -16.65
N THR A 116 -5.03 20.09 -17.89
CA THR A 116 -3.91 19.49 -18.60
C THR A 116 -2.66 19.76 -17.77
N ALA A 117 -2.20 18.76 -17.01
CA ALA A 117 -0.87 18.79 -16.43
C ALA A 117 0.09 18.99 -17.62
N ALA A 118 0.73 20.16 -17.69
CA ALA A 118 1.72 20.46 -18.71
C ALA A 118 2.70 19.28 -18.79
N ALA A 119 2.74 18.58 -19.93
CA ALA A 119 3.66 17.51 -20.29
C ALA A 119 4.35 16.82 -19.09
N GLY A 120 3.57 16.12 -18.26
CA GLY A 120 4.06 15.46 -17.05
C GLY A 120 2.95 15.27 -16.01
N GLY A 121 2.32 14.09 -16.00
CA GLY A 121 1.40 13.73 -14.92
C GLY A 121 2.10 13.70 -13.55
N PRO A 122 1.34 13.71 -12.43
CA PRO A 122 1.92 13.70 -11.08
C PRO A 122 2.89 12.52 -10.87
N ARG A 123 4.14 12.81 -10.48
CA ARG A 123 5.13 11.78 -10.09
C ARG A 123 4.62 11.01 -8.87
N ALA A 124 5.17 9.85 -8.55
CA ALA A 124 4.72 9.08 -7.37
C ALA A 124 4.82 9.84 -6.02
N ARG A 125 5.70 10.86 -5.91
CA ARG A 125 5.61 11.88 -4.83
C ARG A 125 4.34 12.67 -4.91
N ASP A 126 4.16 13.29 -6.06
CA ASP A 126 3.11 14.27 -6.28
C ASP A 126 1.79 13.59 -6.02
N ARG A 127 1.69 12.27 -6.22
CA ARG A 127 0.57 11.44 -5.80
C ARG A 127 0.37 11.40 -4.29
N PHE A 128 1.33 10.97 -3.47
CA PHE A 128 1.11 10.90 -2.02
C PHE A 128 0.94 12.29 -1.37
N ALA A 129 1.71 13.28 -1.82
CA ALA A 129 1.50 14.68 -1.43
C ALA A 129 0.12 15.16 -1.87
N LEU A 130 -0.33 14.85 -3.09
CA LEU A 130 -1.70 15.11 -3.56
C LEU A 130 -2.72 14.38 -2.71
N TYR A 131 -2.46 13.16 -2.23
CA TYR A 131 -3.38 12.43 -1.35
C TYR A 131 -3.54 13.16 -0.02
N GLN A 132 -2.43 13.56 0.59
CA GLN A 132 -2.42 14.35 1.83
C GLN A 132 -3.06 15.72 1.63
N GLU A 133 -2.66 16.47 0.61
CA GLU A 133 -3.23 17.77 0.25
C GLU A 133 -4.74 17.66 -0.01
N THR A 134 -5.18 16.60 -0.69
CA THR A 134 -6.61 16.32 -0.91
C THR A 134 -7.31 16.02 0.41
N ALA A 135 -6.73 15.17 1.27
CA ALA A 135 -7.28 14.87 2.58
C ALA A 135 -7.32 16.13 3.49
N GLU A 136 -6.31 17.00 3.45
CA GLU A 136 -6.27 18.27 4.17
C GLU A 136 -7.33 19.25 3.67
N VAL A 137 -7.51 19.35 2.35
CA VAL A 137 -8.54 20.18 1.72
C VAL A 137 -9.94 19.70 2.10
N LEU A 138 -10.19 18.39 1.98
CA LEU A 138 -11.45 17.76 2.40
C LEU A 138 -11.64 17.89 3.92
N GLY A 139 -10.56 17.81 4.70
CA GLY A 139 -10.53 18.00 6.15
C GLY A 139 -10.86 19.42 6.61
N ARG A 140 -10.83 20.41 5.71
CA ARG A 140 -11.21 21.81 5.96
C ARG A 140 -12.67 22.13 5.60
N VAL A 141 -13.42 21.19 5.03
CA VAL A 141 -14.88 21.34 4.79
C VAL A 141 -15.64 21.51 6.10
N ARG A 142 -16.61 22.43 6.17
CA ARG A 142 -17.39 22.77 7.39
C ARG A 142 -18.87 23.02 7.07
N GLU A 143 -19.72 23.09 8.09
CA GLU A 143 -21.12 23.56 8.09
C GLU A 143 -22.14 22.85 7.18
N THR A 144 -22.01 22.87 5.85
CA THR A 144 -23.01 22.31 4.92
C THR A 144 -22.70 20.87 4.48
N GLY A 145 -21.42 20.47 4.52
CA GLY A 145 -20.96 19.12 4.18
C GLY A 145 -20.79 18.89 2.67
N LEU A 146 -19.99 17.87 2.33
CA LEU A 146 -19.64 17.52 0.96
C LEU A 146 -19.92 16.04 0.70
N VAL A 147 -20.60 15.74 -0.40
CA VAL A 147 -20.85 14.37 -0.88
C VAL A 147 -20.17 14.19 -2.22
N ILE A 148 -19.30 13.20 -2.35
CA ILE A 148 -18.63 12.85 -3.60
C ILE A 148 -19.17 11.49 -4.07
N LEU A 149 -19.79 11.47 -5.24
CA LEU A 149 -20.38 10.27 -5.85
C LEU A 149 -19.47 9.79 -6.97
N LEU A 150 -18.85 8.62 -6.83
CA LEU A 150 -17.98 8.02 -7.84
C LEU A 150 -18.62 6.77 -8.44
N ASP A 151 -18.95 6.83 -9.73
CA ASP A 151 -19.61 5.75 -10.44
C ASP A 151 -18.63 4.86 -11.24
N ASP A 152 -19.00 3.61 -11.46
CA ASP A 152 -18.25 2.61 -12.25
C ASP A 152 -16.79 2.36 -11.82
N LEU A 153 -16.43 2.46 -10.53
CA LEU A 153 -15.03 2.37 -10.03
C LEU A 153 -14.26 1.07 -10.34
N HIS A 154 -14.91 0.04 -10.87
CA HIS A 154 -14.22 -1.13 -11.42
C HIS A 154 -13.32 -0.76 -12.62
N TRP A 155 -13.55 0.38 -13.26
CA TRP A 155 -12.69 0.96 -14.31
C TRP A 155 -11.73 2.05 -13.80
N ALA A 156 -11.61 2.25 -12.49
CA ALA A 156 -10.74 3.31 -11.95
C ALA A 156 -9.26 3.02 -12.25
N ASP A 157 -8.49 4.06 -12.58
CA ASP A 157 -7.04 3.97 -12.70
C ASP A 157 -6.37 3.66 -11.35
N VAL A 158 -5.13 3.17 -11.39
CA VAL A 158 -4.39 2.79 -10.18
C VAL A 158 -4.20 3.98 -9.22
N ALA A 159 -3.97 5.19 -9.74
CA ALA A 159 -3.77 6.36 -8.88
C ALA A 159 -5.07 6.76 -8.16
N SER A 160 -6.23 6.67 -8.83
CA SER A 160 -7.53 6.85 -8.18
C SER A 160 -7.81 5.82 -7.09
N GLN A 161 -7.43 4.55 -7.32
CA GLN A 161 -7.57 3.50 -6.31
C GLN A 161 -6.66 3.77 -5.09
N GLU A 162 -5.44 4.25 -5.32
CA GLU A 162 -4.50 4.65 -4.26
C GLU A 162 -5.00 5.87 -3.47
N LEU A 163 -5.58 6.88 -4.11
CA LEU A 163 -6.21 8.02 -3.42
C LEU A 163 -7.39 7.55 -2.56
N LEU A 164 -8.23 6.66 -3.10
CA LEU A 164 -9.32 6.04 -2.33
C LEU A 164 -8.77 5.24 -1.14
N ASP A 165 -7.66 4.50 -1.31
CA ASP A 165 -6.99 3.79 -0.21
C ASP A 165 -6.51 4.75 0.87
N HIS A 166 -5.88 5.85 0.47
CA HIS A 166 -5.43 6.86 1.41
C HIS A 166 -6.59 7.45 2.23
N LEU A 167 -7.71 7.80 1.58
CA LEU A 167 -8.88 8.39 2.25
C LEU A 167 -9.63 7.39 3.15
N VAL A 168 -9.58 6.09 2.85
CA VAL A 168 -10.15 5.04 3.71
C VAL A 168 -9.27 4.77 4.92
N ARG A 169 -7.93 4.78 4.76
CA ARG A 169 -6.99 4.60 5.88
C ARG A 169 -6.89 5.81 6.79
N HIS A 170 -7.02 7.00 6.21
CA HIS A 170 -6.93 8.28 6.91
C HIS A 170 -8.24 9.06 6.72
N PRO A 171 -9.37 8.57 7.28
CA PRO A 171 -10.65 9.21 7.10
C PRO A 171 -10.63 10.63 7.65
N VAL A 172 -11.06 11.58 6.82
CA VAL A 172 -11.12 12.99 7.20
C VAL A 172 -12.19 13.20 8.27
N ARG A 173 -11.85 13.89 9.35
CA ARG A 173 -12.78 14.20 10.46
C ARG A 173 -13.67 15.43 10.16
N SER A 174 -14.10 15.55 8.91
CA SER A 174 -14.96 16.63 8.41
C SER A 174 -16.28 16.03 7.90
N PRO A 175 -17.33 16.85 7.67
CA PRO A 175 -18.58 16.37 7.11
C PRO A 175 -18.44 16.04 5.61
N VAL A 176 -17.66 15.02 5.27
CA VAL A 176 -17.42 14.53 3.90
C VAL A 176 -17.87 13.08 3.79
N LEU A 177 -18.67 12.76 2.78
CA LEU A 177 -19.14 11.41 2.47
C LEU A 177 -18.73 11.03 1.05
N LEU A 178 -18.03 9.90 0.92
CA LEU A 178 -17.69 9.33 -0.37
C LEU A 178 -18.62 8.15 -0.66
N VAL A 179 -19.35 8.17 -1.77
CA VAL A 179 -20.19 7.05 -2.21
C VAL A 179 -19.60 6.49 -3.49
N VAL A 180 -19.14 5.25 -3.43
CA VAL A 180 -18.52 4.56 -4.58
C VAL A 180 -19.46 3.47 -5.09
N ALA A 181 -19.59 3.35 -6.42
CA ALA A 181 -20.35 2.29 -7.06
C ALA A 181 -19.45 1.41 -7.93
N ARG A 182 -19.52 0.08 -7.73
CA ARG A 182 -18.72 -0.89 -8.48
C ARG A 182 -19.47 -2.18 -8.78
N ARG A 183 -18.90 -2.98 -9.67
CA ARG A 183 -19.36 -4.34 -9.97
C ARG A 183 -18.48 -5.33 -9.24
N ASP A 184 -19.08 -6.29 -8.56
CA ASP A 184 -18.34 -7.15 -7.63
C ASP A 184 -17.37 -8.09 -8.35
N ARG A 185 -17.82 -8.70 -9.46
CA ARG A 185 -17.01 -9.64 -10.26
C ARG A 185 -15.93 -9.01 -11.13
N GLN A 186 -16.03 -7.71 -11.41
CA GLN A 186 -15.15 -6.98 -12.34
C GLN A 186 -14.23 -5.99 -11.62
N ALA A 187 -14.40 -5.79 -10.32
CA ALA A 187 -13.54 -4.91 -9.55
C ALA A 187 -12.14 -5.55 -9.38
N PRO A 188 -11.05 -4.77 -9.54
CA PRO A 188 -9.71 -5.24 -9.21
C PRO A 188 -9.63 -5.78 -7.78
N ALA A 189 -8.83 -6.83 -7.59
CA ALA A 189 -8.65 -7.45 -6.27
C ALA A 189 -8.13 -6.44 -5.23
N ALA A 190 -7.29 -5.49 -5.65
CA ALA A 190 -6.78 -4.40 -4.81
C ALA A 190 -7.90 -3.50 -4.27
N LEU A 191 -8.80 -3.02 -5.14
CA LEU A 191 -9.96 -2.19 -4.78
C LEU A 191 -10.94 -2.94 -3.86
N THR A 192 -11.17 -4.23 -4.12
CA THR A 192 -12.05 -5.05 -3.27
C THR A 192 -11.45 -5.24 -1.88
N THR A 193 -10.17 -5.59 -1.81
CA THR A 193 -9.43 -5.78 -0.56
C THR A 193 -9.39 -4.48 0.25
N LEU A 194 -9.19 -3.35 -0.42
CA LEU A 194 -9.23 -2.02 0.18
C LEU A 194 -10.55 -1.79 0.92
N LEU A 195 -11.67 -1.94 0.21
CA LEU A 195 -12.99 -1.62 0.76
C LEU A 195 -13.39 -2.61 1.85
N ASP A 196 -12.98 -3.89 1.73
CA ASP A 196 -13.18 -4.91 2.77
C ASP A 196 -12.44 -4.54 4.07
N ARG A 197 -11.17 -4.12 4.00
CA ARG A 197 -10.42 -3.65 5.20
C ARG A 197 -11.08 -2.44 5.84
N GLY A 198 -11.60 -1.52 5.03
CA GLY A 198 -12.33 -0.36 5.52
C GLY A 198 -13.64 -0.72 6.23
N MET A 199 -14.26 -1.86 5.90
CA MET A 199 -15.41 -2.36 6.64
C MET A 199 -15.01 -2.89 8.02
N ASP A 200 -13.86 -3.58 8.13
CA ASP A 200 -13.35 -4.10 9.41
C ASP A 200 -13.06 -2.97 10.41
N THR A 201 -12.65 -1.79 9.93
CA THR A 201 -12.40 -0.60 10.75
C THR A 201 -13.64 0.28 10.97
N GLY A 202 -14.78 -0.05 10.34
CA GLY A 202 -16.02 0.73 10.40
C GLY A 202 -16.04 2.01 9.57
N VAL A 203 -14.98 2.29 8.79
CA VAL A 203 -14.87 3.48 7.93
C VAL A 203 -15.73 3.34 6.67
N VAL A 204 -15.87 2.12 6.14
CA VAL A 204 -16.66 1.79 4.96
C VAL A 204 -17.92 1.03 5.38
N ARG A 205 -19.09 1.40 4.84
CA ARG A 205 -20.29 0.56 4.88
C ARG A 205 -20.66 0.07 3.48
N ARG A 206 -20.95 -1.22 3.35
CA ARG A 206 -21.38 -1.82 2.09
C ARG A 206 -22.90 -1.87 1.95
N LEU A 207 -23.38 -1.50 0.76
CA LEU A 207 -24.78 -1.58 0.35
C LEU A 207 -24.90 -2.44 -0.91
N PRO A 208 -25.18 -3.75 -0.77
CA PRO A 208 -25.39 -4.62 -1.93
C PRO A 208 -26.77 -4.37 -2.56
N LEU A 209 -26.80 -4.16 -3.88
CA LEU A 209 -28.02 -4.05 -4.65
C LEU A 209 -28.39 -5.40 -5.28
N GLY A 210 -29.48 -6.00 -4.81
CA GLY A 210 -30.09 -7.19 -5.40
C GLY A 210 -31.06 -6.84 -6.55
N PRO A 211 -31.73 -7.82 -7.16
CA PRO A 211 -32.79 -7.57 -8.15
C PRO A 211 -34.00 -6.83 -7.53
N LEU A 212 -34.86 -6.24 -8.38
CA LEU A 212 -36.14 -5.66 -7.97
C LEU A 212 -37.15 -6.77 -7.67
N GLY A 213 -38.11 -6.47 -6.78
CA GLY A 213 -39.20 -7.38 -6.47
C GLY A 213 -40.19 -7.50 -7.63
N GLU A 214 -40.74 -8.70 -7.82
CA GLU A 214 -41.74 -9.00 -8.87
C GLU A 214 -42.95 -8.07 -8.79
N LEU A 215 -43.50 -7.92 -7.58
CA LEU A 215 -44.66 -7.09 -7.33
C LEU A 215 -44.43 -5.65 -7.78
N ASP A 216 -43.28 -5.08 -7.47
CA ASP A 216 -42.96 -3.70 -7.85
C ASP A 216 -42.75 -3.53 -9.35
N CYS A 217 -42.11 -4.50 -10.00
CA CYS A 217 -41.94 -4.53 -11.46
C CYS A 217 -43.29 -4.62 -12.18
N VAL A 218 -44.16 -5.54 -11.75
CA VAL A 218 -45.46 -5.79 -12.37
C VAL A 218 -46.44 -4.64 -12.11
N GLU A 219 -46.54 -4.18 -10.86
CA GLU A 219 -47.56 -3.23 -10.44
C GLU A 219 -47.16 -1.77 -10.62
N GLN A 220 -45.86 -1.43 -10.67
CA GLN A 220 -45.43 -0.04 -10.78
C GLN A 220 -44.84 0.31 -12.16
N LEU A 221 -44.13 -0.61 -12.81
CA LEU A 221 -43.43 -0.34 -14.08
C LEU A 221 -44.19 -0.82 -15.33
N ALA A 222 -44.97 -1.90 -15.22
CA ALA A 222 -45.69 -2.55 -16.32
C ALA A 222 -47.24 -2.46 -16.22
N LYS A 223 -47.77 -1.35 -15.67
CA LYS A 223 -49.21 -1.13 -15.43
C LYS A 223 -50.12 -1.27 -16.66
N ASP A 224 -49.55 -1.09 -17.85
CA ASP A 224 -50.21 -1.13 -19.16
C ASP A 224 -50.25 -2.54 -19.79
N LEU A 225 -49.63 -3.53 -19.14
CA LEU A 225 -49.66 -4.94 -19.56
C LEU A 225 -50.53 -5.78 -18.62
N PRO A 226 -51.20 -6.83 -19.14
CA PRO A 226 -51.79 -7.86 -18.30
C PRO A 226 -50.75 -8.48 -17.36
N ARG A 227 -51.14 -8.76 -16.11
CA ARG A 227 -50.23 -9.29 -15.06
C ARG A 227 -49.43 -10.52 -15.51
N HIS A 228 -50.02 -11.44 -16.27
CA HIS A 228 -49.32 -12.63 -16.78
C HIS A 228 -48.17 -12.28 -17.74
N GLN A 229 -48.35 -11.32 -18.63
CA GLN A 229 -47.29 -10.86 -19.55
C GLN A 229 -46.19 -10.09 -18.82
N ALA A 230 -46.56 -9.28 -17.82
CA ALA A 230 -45.60 -8.58 -16.98
C ALA A 230 -44.78 -9.57 -16.11
N ALA A 231 -45.41 -10.65 -15.63
CA ALA A 231 -44.74 -11.72 -14.89
C ALA A 231 -43.79 -12.54 -15.79
N GLU A 232 -44.15 -12.81 -17.05
CA GLU A 232 -43.24 -13.43 -18.04
C GLU A 232 -42.01 -12.56 -18.29
N ILE A 233 -42.19 -11.23 -18.41
CA ILE A 233 -41.09 -10.27 -18.53
C ILE A 233 -40.23 -10.25 -17.26
N TYR A 234 -40.86 -10.30 -16.07
CA TYR A 234 -40.14 -10.39 -14.81
C TYR A 234 -39.28 -11.66 -14.74
N ALA A 235 -39.86 -12.83 -15.02
CA ALA A 235 -39.17 -14.11 -15.03
C ALA A 235 -38.00 -14.12 -16.03
N ALA A 236 -38.17 -13.53 -17.21
CA ALA A 236 -37.11 -13.42 -18.21
C ALA A 236 -36.01 -12.41 -17.83
N SER A 237 -36.33 -11.39 -17.03
CA SER A 237 -35.37 -10.37 -16.57
C SER A 237 -34.67 -10.71 -15.25
N GLU A 238 -35.18 -11.73 -14.53
CA GLU A 238 -34.80 -12.10 -13.17
C GLU A 238 -34.80 -10.90 -12.19
N GLY A 239 -35.65 -9.91 -12.45
CA GLY A 239 -35.75 -8.68 -11.65
C GLY A 239 -34.60 -7.70 -11.83
N ASN A 240 -33.68 -7.88 -12.80
CA ASN A 240 -32.70 -6.85 -13.14
C ASN A 240 -33.43 -5.65 -13.81
N PRO A 241 -33.40 -4.43 -13.23
CA PRO A 241 -34.13 -3.28 -13.75
C PRO A 241 -33.83 -2.96 -15.21
N LEU A 242 -32.55 -3.05 -15.62
CA LEU A 242 -32.18 -2.81 -17.02
C LEU A 242 -32.85 -3.84 -17.93
N TYR A 243 -32.81 -5.12 -17.57
CA TYR A 243 -33.37 -6.20 -18.40
C TYR A 243 -34.89 -6.10 -18.46
N PHE A 244 -35.52 -5.84 -17.32
CA PHE A 244 -36.98 -5.69 -17.22
C PHE A 244 -37.49 -4.52 -18.07
N LEU A 245 -36.87 -3.34 -17.96
CA LEU A 245 -37.29 -2.16 -18.72
C LEU A 245 -37.07 -2.33 -20.22
N THR A 246 -35.98 -2.99 -20.64
CA THR A 246 -35.71 -3.22 -22.05
C THR A 246 -36.69 -4.22 -22.67
N LEU A 247 -36.97 -5.35 -22.00
CA LEU A 247 -37.98 -6.31 -22.45
C LEU A 247 -39.39 -5.70 -22.49
N LEU A 248 -39.71 -4.86 -21.50
CA LEU A 248 -40.97 -4.13 -21.45
C LEU A 248 -41.12 -3.14 -22.62
N GLN A 249 -40.05 -2.43 -22.99
CA GLN A 249 -40.04 -1.53 -24.14
C GLN A 249 -40.18 -2.29 -25.47
N ALA A 250 -39.49 -3.41 -25.64
CA ALA A 250 -39.62 -4.26 -26.83
C ALA A 250 -41.08 -4.72 -27.03
N ARG A 251 -41.74 -5.17 -25.96
CA ARG A 251 -43.17 -5.55 -25.98
C ARG A 251 -44.11 -4.39 -26.30
N ARG A 252 -43.80 -3.17 -25.84
CA ARG A 252 -44.57 -1.97 -26.19
C ARG A 252 -44.41 -1.58 -27.66
N ALA A 253 -43.21 -1.78 -28.23
CA ALA A 253 -42.95 -1.53 -29.65
C ALA A 253 -43.67 -2.55 -30.56
N GLU A 254 -43.71 -3.84 -30.18
CA GLU A 254 -44.47 -4.88 -30.89
C GLU A 254 -45.97 -4.57 -30.98
N ARG A 255 -46.56 -3.99 -29.92
CA ARG A 255 -47.98 -3.56 -29.92
C ARG A 255 -48.28 -2.38 -30.85
N GLN A 256 -47.26 -1.61 -31.24
CA GLN A 256 -47.40 -0.43 -32.10
C GLN A 256 -47.05 -0.71 -33.57
N ALA A 257 -46.51 -1.89 -33.89
CA ALA A 257 -46.27 -2.32 -35.26
C ALA A 257 -47.57 -2.86 -35.91
N PRO A 258 -47.84 -2.56 -37.20
CA PRO A 258 -48.95 -3.20 -37.92
C PRO A 258 -48.72 -4.72 -37.94
N VAL A 259 -49.73 -5.47 -37.51
CA VAL A 259 -49.67 -6.93 -37.40
C VAL A 259 -49.48 -7.56 -38.78
N THR A 260 -48.27 -7.99 -39.10
CA THR A 260 -48.02 -9.11 -40.02
C THR A 260 -47.54 -10.28 -39.18
N GLY A 261 -48.37 -11.31 -39.09
CA GLY A 261 -48.22 -12.41 -38.15
C GLY A 261 -46.91 -13.17 -38.26
N GLY A 262 -46.31 -13.44 -37.11
CA GLY A 262 -45.21 -14.38 -36.93
C GLY A 262 -45.07 -14.71 -35.46
N SER A 263 -45.44 -15.92 -35.05
CA SER A 263 -45.22 -16.44 -33.71
C SER A 263 -43.73 -16.58 -33.42
N TRP A 264 -43.37 -16.46 -32.14
CA TRP A 264 -42.04 -16.74 -31.60
C TRP A 264 -41.43 -18.02 -32.20
N PRO A 265 -40.18 -18.01 -32.73
CA PRO A 265 -39.51 -19.24 -33.12
C PRO A 265 -39.08 -20.01 -31.86
N SER A 266 -39.56 -21.24 -31.74
CA SER A 266 -39.03 -22.21 -30.77
C SER A 266 -37.57 -22.52 -31.12
N ARG A 267 -36.70 -22.49 -30.10
CA ARG A 267 -35.23 -22.67 -30.21
C ARG A 267 -34.86 -23.99 -30.90
N PRO A 268 -33.89 -24.03 -31.83
CA PRO A 268 -33.24 -25.28 -32.22
C PRO A 268 -32.16 -25.65 -31.20
N SER A 269 -32.22 -26.89 -30.71
CA SER A 269 -31.13 -27.55 -29.99
C SER A 269 -30.07 -28.05 -30.98
N GLY A 270 -28.80 -27.71 -30.77
CA GLY A 270 -27.70 -28.41 -31.43
C GLY A 270 -26.33 -27.72 -31.33
N TYR A 271 -25.33 -28.51 -30.93
CA TYR A 271 -23.88 -28.30 -30.90
C TYR A 271 -23.22 -27.71 -29.63
N ALA A 272 -22.32 -28.55 -29.10
CA ALA A 272 -21.50 -28.38 -27.92
C ALA A 272 -20.03 -28.11 -28.31
N GLY A 273 -19.50 -27.02 -27.77
CA GLY A 273 -18.08 -26.74 -27.56
C GLY A 273 -18.00 -25.79 -26.35
N PRO A 274 -16.85 -25.64 -25.67
CA PRO A 274 -16.73 -24.78 -24.49
C PRO A 274 -16.72 -23.30 -24.92
N GLN A 275 -17.88 -22.80 -25.36
CA GLN A 275 -18.10 -21.40 -25.68
C GLN A 275 -18.89 -20.78 -24.52
N HIS A 276 -18.35 -19.69 -23.98
CA HIS A 276 -19.04 -18.80 -23.04
C HIS A 276 -20.46 -18.54 -23.58
N ARG A 277 -21.50 -19.04 -22.88
CA ARG A 277 -22.89 -18.73 -23.26
C ARG A 277 -23.09 -17.25 -22.99
N PRO A 278 -23.46 -16.43 -23.99
CA PRO A 278 -23.70 -15.02 -23.77
C PRO A 278 -24.80 -14.84 -22.72
N THR A 279 -24.60 -13.89 -21.81
CA THR A 279 -25.66 -13.53 -20.86
C THR A 279 -26.91 -13.03 -21.61
N PRO A 280 -28.12 -13.09 -21.02
CA PRO A 280 -29.33 -12.61 -21.70
C PRO A 280 -29.25 -11.15 -22.20
N LEU A 281 -28.46 -10.30 -21.53
CA LEU A 281 -28.14 -8.94 -21.96
C LEU A 281 -27.18 -8.90 -23.15
N GLU A 282 -26.13 -9.73 -23.15
CA GLU A 282 -25.27 -9.84 -24.31
C GLU A 282 -26.07 -10.31 -25.52
N ALA A 283 -26.97 -11.28 -25.35
CA ALA A 283 -27.86 -11.72 -26.42
C ALA A 283 -28.75 -10.57 -26.95
N LEU A 284 -29.35 -9.79 -26.06
CA LEU A 284 -30.22 -8.66 -26.43
C LEU A 284 -29.44 -7.48 -27.04
N LEU A 285 -28.26 -7.14 -26.52
CA LEU A 285 -27.39 -6.11 -27.12
C LEU A 285 -26.79 -6.58 -28.44
N LEU A 286 -26.50 -7.87 -28.60
CA LEU A 286 -26.12 -8.47 -29.88
C LEU A 286 -27.28 -8.43 -30.87
N GLU A 287 -28.52 -8.64 -30.43
CA GLU A 287 -29.72 -8.43 -31.26
C GLU A 287 -29.89 -6.97 -31.68
N GLU A 288 -29.50 -5.99 -30.85
CA GLU A 288 -29.51 -4.57 -31.24
C GLU A 288 -28.42 -4.20 -32.26
N LEU A 289 -27.27 -4.89 -32.21
CA LEU A 289 -26.18 -4.73 -33.18
C LEU A 289 -26.43 -5.53 -34.48
N ALA A 290 -27.26 -6.57 -34.44
CA ALA A 290 -27.59 -7.42 -35.59
C ALA A 290 -28.24 -6.68 -36.79
N PRO A 291 -29.19 -5.74 -36.62
CA PRO A 291 -29.82 -5.00 -37.72
C PRO A 291 -28.99 -3.81 -38.21
N LEU A 292 -27.73 -3.66 -37.80
CA LEU A 292 -26.85 -2.62 -38.32
C LEU A 292 -26.42 -2.96 -39.74
N THR A 293 -26.47 -1.97 -40.62
CA THR A 293 -25.84 -2.09 -41.94
C THR A 293 -24.33 -2.30 -41.78
N PRO A 294 -23.63 -2.86 -42.78
CA PRO A 294 -22.18 -3.02 -42.72
C PRO A 294 -21.47 -1.73 -42.30
N LEU A 295 -21.80 -0.59 -42.90
CA LEU A 295 -21.19 0.70 -42.58
C LEU A 295 -21.49 1.18 -41.13
N GLU A 296 -22.71 0.97 -40.63
CA GLU A 296 -23.06 1.32 -39.25
C GLU A 296 -22.32 0.45 -38.24
N ARG A 297 -22.17 -0.85 -38.54
CA ARG A 297 -21.43 -1.79 -37.70
C ARG A 297 -19.95 -1.42 -37.64
N THR A 298 -19.31 -1.16 -38.77
CA THR A 298 -17.89 -0.78 -38.82
C THR A 298 -17.64 0.58 -38.16
N THR A 299 -18.59 1.50 -38.25
CA THR A 299 -18.57 2.77 -37.53
C THR A 299 -18.60 2.55 -36.00
N VAL A 300 -19.48 1.67 -35.51
CA VAL A 300 -19.55 1.33 -34.07
C VAL A 300 -18.26 0.64 -33.58
N GLU A 301 -17.72 -0.29 -34.37
CA GLU A 301 -16.45 -0.98 -34.07
C GLU A 301 -15.29 0.03 -33.98
N ALA A 302 -15.21 0.97 -34.94
CA ALA A 302 -14.20 2.03 -34.93
C ALA A 302 -14.34 2.98 -33.74
N VAL A 303 -15.56 3.43 -33.40
CA VAL A 303 -15.80 4.27 -32.21
C VAL A 303 -15.44 3.50 -30.93
N ALA A 304 -15.68 2.19 -30.88
CA ALA A 304 -15.32 1.37 -29.72
C ALA A 304 -13.80 1.27 -29.51
N VAL A 305 -13.03 1.14 -30.60
CA VAL A 305 -11.56 1.08 -30.63
C VAL A 305 -10.93 2.45 -30.32
N LEU A 306 -11.44 3.52 -30.93
CA LEU A 306 -10.91 4.88 -30.77
C LEU A 306 -11.17 5.48 -29.39
N GLY A 307 -12.25 5.05 -28.73
CA GLY A 307 -12.64 5.59 -27.43
C GLY A 307 -12.78 7.11 -27.47
N ASP A 308 -12.07 7.79 -26.58
CA ASP A 308 -12.21 9.23 -26.41
C ASP A 308 -11.59 10.02 -27.56
N HIS A 309 -10.83 9.40 -28.47
CA HIS A 309 -10.33 10.04 -29.69
C HIS A 309 -11.32 9.98 -30.85
N ALA A 310 -12.47 9.31 -30.70
CA ALA A 310 -13.41 9.10 -31.80
C ALA A 310 -14.03 10.42 -32.29
N THR A 311 -13.60 10.90 -33.47
CA THR A 311 -14.27 11.98 -34.22
C THR A 311 -14.83 11.43 -35.53
N ALA A 312 -15.76 12.15 -36.16
CA ALA A 312 -16.34 11.71 -37.44
C ALA A 312 -15.27 11.63 -38.54
N GLU A 313 -14.30 12.55 -38.53
CA GLU A 313 -13.17 12.59 -39.44
C GLU A 313 -12.27 11.37 -39.23
N LEU A 314 -11.86 11.11 -37.98
CA LEU A 314 -10.96 10.01 -37.64
C LEU A 314 -11.60 8.64 -37.90
N VAL A 315 -12.90 8.49 -37.60
CA VAL A 315 -13.65 7.28 -37.93
C VAL A 315 -13.70 7.07 -39.44
N GLY A 316 -13.98 8.13 -40.22
CA GLY A 316 -14.02 8.07 -41.68
C GLY A 316 -12.71 7.61 -42.31
N VAL A 317 -11.58 8.12 -41.82
CA VAL A 317 -10.26 7.70 -42.32
C VAL A 317 -9.96 6.24 -41.97
N ILE A 318 -10.25 5.82 -40.73
CA ILE A 318 -9.90 4.47 -40.26
C ILE A 318 -10.74 3.37 -40.91
N ILE A 319 -12.00 3.64 -41.24
CA ILE A 319 -12.87 2.65 -41.93
C ILE A 319 -12.86 2.80 -43.46
N ASP A 320 -12.00 3.68 -43.99
CA ASP A 320 -11.88 3.99 -45.42
C ASP A 320 -13.24 4.35 -46.05
N SER A 321 -13.93 5.34 -45.47
CA SER A 321 -15.25 5.79 -45.94
C SER A 321 -15.33 7.31 -45.97
N PRO A 322 -16.02 7.91 -46.97
CA PRO A 322 -16.22 9.36 -47.03
C PRO A 322 -16.86 9.88 -45.74
N VAL A 323 -16.31 10.96 -45.17
CA VAL A 323 -16.82 11.55 -43.91
C VAL A 323 -18.33 11.85 -43.99
N ALA A 324 -18.85 12.23 -45.17
CA ALA A 324 -20.27 12.45 -45.38
C ALA A 324 -21.12 11.18 -45.13
N GLU A 325 -20.66 10.02 -45.59
CA GLU A 325 -21.34 8.73 -45.39
C GLU A 325 -21.24 8.26 -43.95
N VAL A 326 -20.09 8.49 -43.30
CA VAL A 326 -19.89 8.22 -41.87
C VAL A 326 -20.78 9.11 -41.02
N VAL A 327 -20.90 10.40 -41.34
CA VAL A 327 -21.82 11.31 -40.64
C VAL A 327 -23.27 10.85 -40.79
N ASP A 328 -23.67 10.34 -41.96
CA ASP A 328 -25.02 9.79 -42.15
C ASP A 328 -25.24 8.47 -41.41
N ALA A 329 -24.23 7.61 -41.33
CA ALA A 329 -24.24 6.42 -40.48
C ALA A 329 -24.32 6.78 -38.99
N LEU A 330 -23.53 7.75 -38.53
CA LEU A 330 -23.58 8.29 -37.17
C LEU A 330 -24.95 8.90 -36.85
N ARG A 331 -25.57 9.64 -37.77
CA ARG A 331 -26.95 10.14 -37.59
C ARG A 331 -27.95 9.00 -37.42
N ARG A 332 -27.82 7.90 -38.17
CA ARG A 332 -28.65 6.70 -38.02
C ARG A 332 -28.39 6.00 -36.68
N LEU A 333 -27.13 5.86 -36.29
CA LEU A 333 -26.72 5.29 -35.00
C LEU A 333 -27.19 6.13 -33.81
N MET A 334 -27.14 7.46 -33.92
CA MET A 334 -27.68 8.40 -32.92
C MET A 334 -29.21 8.31 -32.83
N ARG A 335 -29.92 8.13 -33.95
CA ARG A 335 -31.37 7.88 -33.93
C ARG A 335 -31.73 6.55 -33.26
N ARG A 336 -30.86 5.54 -33.39
CA ARG A 336 -30.94 4.26 -32.64
C ARG A 336 -30.37 4.36 -31.22
N ASP A 337 -29.97 5.56 -30.78
CA ASP A 337 -29.33 5.87 -29.50
C ASP A 337 -28.08 5.03 -29.20
N LEU A 338 -27.36 4.50 -30.19
CA LEU A 338 -26.14 3.68 -30.00
C LEU A 338 -24.89 4.53 -29.78
N VAL A 339 -24.81 5.66 -30.47
CA VAL A 339 -23.71 6.64 -30.38
C VAL A 339 -24.29 7.97 -29.91
N ARG A 340 -23.56 8.68 -29.06
CA ARG A 340 -23.89 10.03 -28.58
C ARG A 340 -22.69 10.96 -28.77
N PRO A 341 -22.92 12.25 -29.05
CA PRO A 341 -21.88 13.25 -28.95
C PRO A 341 -21.48 13.42 -27.48
N ASP A 342 -20.19 13.60 -27.23
CA ASP A 342 -19.65 13.98 -25.93
C ASP A 342 -20.05 15.42 -25.53
N GLN A 343 -19.74 15.85 -24.31
CA GLN A 343 -20.12 17.16 -23.76
C GLN A 343 -19.68 18.34 -24.67
N ASP A 344 -18.48 18.26 -25.26
CA ASP A 344 -17.94 19.24 -26.20
C ASP A 344 -18.50 19.13 -27.63
N ARG A 345 -19.40 18.17 -27.88
CA ARG A 345 -20.05 17.83 -29.16
C ARG A 345 -19.09 17.53 -30.33
N ARG A 346 -17.80 17.34 -30.05
CA ARG A 346 -16.76 17.03 -31.05
C ARG A 346 -16.36 15.56 -31.07
N ARG A 347 -16.57 14.85 -29.97
CA ARG A 347 -16.21 13.43 -29.79
C ARG A 347 -17.45 12.55 -29.79
N LEU A 348 -17.26 11.29 -30.16
CA LEU A 348 -18.30 10.28 -30.28
C LEU A 348 -18.12 9.25 -29.17
N VAL A 349 -19.16 9.02 -28.38
CA VAL A 349 -19.15 8.07 -27.28
C VAL A 349 -20.29 7.08 -27.46
N LEU A 350 -20.01 5.79 -27.25
CA LEU A 350 -21.07 4.78 -27.23
C LEU A 350 -21.94 4.97 -25.98
N ARG A 351 -23.25 4.87 -26.14
CA ARG A 351 -24.25 5.21 -25.10
C ARG A 351 -23.97 4.57 -23.73
N HIS A 352 -23.35 3.39 -23.73
CA HIS A 352 -23.09 2.59 -22.56
C HIS A 352 -21.73 1.90 -22.65
N PRO A 353 -20.91 1.89 -21.58
CA PRO A 353 -19.61 1.21 -21.57
C PRO A 353 -19.69 -0.28 -21.93
N LEU A 354 -20.78 -0.98 -21.57
CA LEU A 354 -21.00 -2.37 -22.01
C LEU A 354 -21.18 -2.53 -23.52
N VAL A 355 -21.82 -1.57 -24.21
CA VAL A 355 -21.96 -1.63 -25.68
C VAL A 355 -20.59 -1.47 -26.32
N ARG A 356 -19.75 -0.61 -25.75
CA ARG A 356 -18.35 -0.47 -26.15
C ARG A 356 -17.56 -1.75 -25.93
N ALA A 357 -17.55 -2.30 -24.72
CA ALA A 357 -16.83 -3.52 -24.41
C ALA A 357 -17.30 -4.68 -25.31
N LEU A 358 -18.61 -4.84 -25.50
CA LEU A 358 -19.17 -5.86 -26.38
C LEU A 358 -18.79 -5.64 -27.85
N ALA A 359 -18.94 -4.43 -28.38
CA ALA A 359 -18.57 -4.10 -29.76
C ALA A 359 -17.06 -4.32 -29.97
N HIS A 360 -16.24 -3.88 -29.02
CA HIS A 360 -14.81 -4.09 -29.03
C HIS A 360 -14.46 -5.58 -29.02
N GLU A 361 -14.94 -6.36 -28.05
CA GLU A 361 -14.67 -7.80 -27.89
C GLU A 361 -15.19 -8.66 -29.04
N LYS A 362 -16.31 -8.28 -29.66
CA LYS A 362 -16.92 -9.00 -30.79
C LYS A 362 -16.39 -8.57 -32.16
N THR A 363 -15.68 -7.44 -32.23
CA THR A 363 -14.87 -7.11 -33.41
C THR A 363 -13.87 -8.24 -33.61
N ASP A 364 -13.82 -8.78 -34.83
CA ASP A 364 -12.83 -9.77 -35.24
C ASP A 364 -11.40 -9.34 -34.83
N PRO A 365 -10.56 -10.22 -34.25
CA PRO A 365 -9.23 -9.84 -33.76
C PRO A 365 -8.35 -9.15 -34.81
N TRP A 366 -8.33 -9.64 -36.05
CA TRP A 366 -7.53 -9.05 -37.13
C TRP A 366 -8.07 -7.69 -37.55
N ARG A 367 -9.40 -7.53 -37.55
CA ARG A 367 -10.03 -6.23 -37.80
C ARG A 367 -9.73 -5.23 -36.70
N ARG A 368 -9.83 -5.65 -35.43
CA ARG A 368 -9.52 -4.79 -34.28
C ARG A 368 -8.08 -4.30 -34.32
N GLU A 369 -7.15 -5.20 -34.63
CA GLU A 369 -5.74 -4.88 -34.84
C GLU A 369 -5.55 -3.84 -35.96
N ALA A 370 -6.24 -4.00 -37.09
CA ALA A 370 -6.19 -3.04 -38.20
C ALA A 370 -6.75 -1.66 -37.82
N LEU A 371 -7.84 -1.62 -37.04
CA LEU A 371 -8.42 -0.37 -36.53
C LEU A 371 -7.45 0.34 -35.57
N HIS A 372 -6.78 -0.38 -34.66
CA HIS A 372 -5.74 0.21 -33.81
C HIS A 372 -4.54 0.70 -34.63
N ARG A 373 -4.12 -0.03 -35.67
CA ARG A 373 -3.03 0.40 -36.56
C ARG A 373 -3.38 1.71 -37.28
N GLY A 374 -4.59 1.79 -37.84
CA GLY A 374 -5.09 3.01 -38.48
C GLY A 374 -5.17 4.18 -37.49
N ALA A 375 -5.68 3.92 -36.28
CA ALA A 375 -5.74 4.93 -35.22
C ALA A 375 -4.36 5.49 -34.87
N ALA A 376 -3.35 4.63 -34.70
CA ALA A 376 -1.99 5.06 -34.40
C ALA A 376 -1.40 5.94 -35.52
N ALA A 377 -1.60 5.56 -36.78
CA ALA A 377 -1.09 6.30 -37.94
C ALA A 377 -1.73 7.69 -38.07
N GLU A 378 -3.05 7.78 -37.90
CA GLU A 378 -3.76 9.06 -37.98
C GLU A 378 -3.46 9.99 -36.79
N LEU A 379 -3.33 9.43 -35.59
CA LEU A 379 -2.88 10.20 -34.42
C LEU A 379 -1.46 10.74 -34.64
N ALA A 380 -0.57 9.97 -35.26
CA ALA A 380 0.76 10.45 -35.63
C ALA A 380 0.69 11.59 -36.66
N ALA A 381 -0.14 11.47 -37.69
CA ALA A 381 -0.34 12.52 -38.71
C ALA A 381 -0.95 13.81 -38.11
N ALA A 382 -1.81 13.68 -37.11
CA ALA A 382 -2.41 14.80 -36.39
C ALA A 382 -1.48 15.43 -35.33
N GLY A 383 -0.25 14.92 -35.16
CA GLY A 383 0.70 15.42 -34.17
C GLY A 383 0.31 15.12 -32.71
N ALA A 384 -0.46 14.06 -32.47
CA ALA A 384 -0.82 13.62 -31.12
C ALA A 384 0.41 13.14 -30.34
N SER A 385 0.31 13.10 -29.01
CA SER A 385 1.43 12.71 -28.15
C SER A 385 1.86 11.26 -28.41
N LEU A 386 3.14 10.94 -28.18
CA LEU A 386 3.65 9.56 -28.33
C LEU A 386 2.93 8.58 -27.38
N VAL A 387 2.43 9.07 -26.25
CA VAL A 387 1.66 8.27 -25.26
C VAL A 387 0.29 7.87 -25.81
N ASP A 388 -0.39 8.78 -26.52
CA ASP A 388 -1.69 8.48 -27.17
C ASP A 388 -1.49 7.49 -28.32
N GLN A 389 -0.42 7.66 -29.11
CA GLN A 389 -0.06 6.70 -30.17
C GLN A 389 0.29 5.33 -29.58
N ALA A 390 1.06 5.28 -28.49
CA ALA A 390 1.47 4.05 -27.83
C ALA A 390 0.29 3.20 -27.35
N HIS A 391 -0.82 3.82 -26.92
CA HIS A 391 -2.04 3.11 -26.54
C HIS A 391 -2.62 2.26 -27.68
N HIS A 392 -2.58 2.75 -28.91
CA HIS A 392 -3.06 1.98 -30.05
C HIS A 392 -1.99 1.00 -30.56
N LEU A 393 -0.72 1.41 -30.55
CA LEU A 393 0.38 0.57 -31.00
C LEU A 393 0.54 -0.72 -30.18
N GLU A 394 0.30 -0.70 -28.87
CA GLU A 394 0.37 -1.92 -28.07
C GLU A 394 -0.64 -3.01 -28.48
N HIS A 395 -1.79 -2.62 -29.05
CA HIS A 395 -2.82 -3.54 -29.53
C HIS A 395 -2.64 -3.93 -31.00
N SER A 396 -1.88 -3.16 -31.78
CA SER A 396 -1.66 -3.40 -33.21
C SER A 396 -0.27 -3.96 -33.57
N LEU A 397 0.72 -3.87 -32.67
CA LEU A 397 2.10 -4.29 -32.93
C LEU A 397 2.27 -5.79 -32.68
N THR A 398 1.90 -6.59 -33.68
CA THR A 398 1.96 -8.07 -33.65
C THR A 398 3.21 -8.65 -34.35
N ALA A 399 3.81 -7.89 -35.26
CA ALA A 399 5.03 -8.24 -35.99
C ALA A 399 6.09 -7.12 -35.87
N TRP A 400 7.32 -7.40 -36.30
CA TRP A 400 8.40 -6.41 -36.28
C TRP A 400 8.09 -5.25 -37.24
N ASP A 401 7.79 -4.09 -36.65
CA ASP A 401 7.72 -2.80 -37.33
C ASP A 401 8.67 -1.83 -36.60
N PRO A 402 9.81 -1.45 -37.22
CA PRO A 402 10.77 -0.54 -36.61
C PRO A 402 10.19 0.83 -36.21
N GLN A 403 9.20 1.34 -36.95
CA GLN A 403 8.64 2.67 -36.71
C GLN A 403 7.71 2.65 -35.49
N GLY A 404 6.74 1.72 -35.45
CA GLY A 404 5.89 1.50 -34.28
C GLY A 404 6.68 1.11 -33.03
N ALA A 405 7.74 0.29 -33.18
CA ALA A 405 8.64 -0.06 -32.08
C ALA A 405 9.39 1.17 -31.53
N ALA A 406 9.88 2.07 -32.40
CA ALA A 406 10.55 3.30 -31.96
C ALA A 406 9.61 4.22 -31.16
N VAL A 407 8.36 4.40 -31.62
CA VAL A 407 7.35 5.19 -30.91
C VAL A 407 7.07 4.59 -29.52
N LEU A 408 6.88 3.27 -29.41
CA LEU A 408 6.68 2.62 -28.11
C LEU A 408 7.89 2.78 -27.17
N VAL A 409 9.11 2.67 -27.69
CA VAL A 409 10.34 2.86 -26.88
C VAL A 409 10.45 4.30 -26.39
N GLU A 410 10.20 5.28 -27.25
CA GLU A 410 10.28 6.70 -26.88
C GLU A 410 9.15 7.10 -25.93
N ALA A 411 7.92 6.64 -26.18
CA ALA A 411 6.80 6.82 -25.26
C ALA A 411 7.12 6.18 -23.89
N ALA A 412 7.66 4.96 -23.87
CA ALA A 412 8.08 4.28 -22.66
C ALA A 412 9.17 5.07 -21.91
N ALA A 413 10.10 5.72 -22.61
CA ALA A 413 11.12 6.57 -22.00
C ALA A 413 10.52 7.85 -21.39
N GLN A 414 9.55 8.48 -22.06
CA GLN A 414 8.86 9.69 -21.56
C GLN A 414 8.10 9.42 -20.26
N ILE A 415 7.48 8.23 -20.12
CA ILE A 415 6.69 7.86 -18.94
C ILE A 415 7.45 7.02 -17.92
N ALA A 416 8.72 6.69 -18.15
CA ALA A 416 9.48 5.75 -17.31
C ALA A 416 9.49 6.14 -15.81
N GLN A 417 9.40 7.43 -15.50
CA GLN A 417 9.38 7.95 -14.12
C GLN A 417 7.97 8.15 -13.55
N THR A 418 6.96 8.30 -14.41
CA THR A 418 5.58 8.62 -14.00
C THR A 418 4.66 7.39 -14.03
N ALA A 419 4.90 6.46 -14.96
CA ALA A 419 4.19 5.19 -15.11
C ALA A 419 5.19 4.06 -15.50
N PRO A 420 6.11 3.68 -14.60
CA PRO A 420 7.13 2.66 -14.88
C PRO A 420 6.53 1.29 -15.24
N ALA A 421 5.36 0.92 -14.71
CA ALA A 421 4.68 -0.33 -15.07
C ALA A 421 4.29 -0.35 -16.56
N THR A 422 3.70 0.75 -17.05
CA THR A 422 3.34 0.91 -18.46
C THR A 422 4.59 0.98 -19.35
N SER A 423 5.64 1.67 -18.89
CA SER A 423 6.94 1.68 -19.57
C SER A 423 7.51 0.26 -19.74
N ALA A 424 7.54 -0.53 -18.65
CA ALA A 424 7.98 -1.91 -18.68
C ALA A 424 7.12 -2.80 -19.60
N HIS A 425 5.81 -2.55 -19.64
CA HIS A 425 4.87 -3.25 -20.52
C HIS A 425 5.16 -2.98 -21.99
N TRP A 426 5.27 -1.71 -22.41
CA TRP A 426 5.55 -1.33 -23.79
C TRP A 426 6.93 -1.83 -24.26
N LEU A 427 7.96 -1.71 -23.42
CA LEU A 427 9.27 -2.30 -23.70
C LEU A 427 9.17 -3.83 -23.85
N GLY A 428 8.32 -4.48 -23.07
CA GLY A 428 8.03 -5.92 -23.17
C GLY A 428 7.34 -6.32 -24.48
N ILE A 429 6.47 -5.47 -25.04
CA ILE A 429 5.85 -5.68 -26.36
C ILE A 429 6.93 -5.62 -27.44
N VAL A 430 7.75 -4.56 -27.44
CA VAL A 430 8.83 -4.38 -28.42
C VAL A 430 9.81 -5.55 -28.37
N LEU A 431 10.24 -5.98 -27.18
CA LEU A 431 11.13 -7.14 -27.00
C LEU A 431 10.55 -8.46 -27.52
N ARG A 432 9.22 -8.60 -27.54
CA ARG A 432 8.51 -9.78 -28.04
C ARG A 432 8.52 -9.87 -29.56
N VAL A 433 8.32 -8.73 -30.24
CA VAL A 433 8.28 -8.66 -31.72
C VAL A 433 9.65 -8.45 -32.35
N LEU A 434 10.65 -8.00 -31.59
CA LEU A 434 12.03 -7.79 -32.06
C LEU A 434 12.64 -9.09 -32.63
N PRO A 435 13.16 -9.13 -33.86
CA PRO A 435 13.75 -10.33 -34.45
C PRO A 435 14.93 -10.86 -33.63
N GLN A 436 15.09 -12.20 -33.61
CA GLN A 436 16.22 -12.88 -32.97
C GLN A 436 17.39 -13.03 -33.94
N THR A 437 17.86 -11.90 -34.51
CA THR A 437 19.00 -11.88 -35.43
C THR A 437 20.22 -11.21 -34.80
N PRO A 438 21.46 -11.53 -35.23
CA PRO A 438 22.67 -10.91 -34.70
C PRO A 438 22.65 -9.38 -34.71
N GLU A 439 22.01 -8.78 -35.71
CA GLU A 439 21.87 -7.32 -35.88
C GLU A 439 21.03 -6.65 -34.78
N HIS A 440 20.06 -7.36 -34.20
CA HIS A 440 19.16 -6.81 -33.17
C HIS A 440 19.60 -7.14 -31.73
N LEU A 441 20.69 -7.90 -31.55
CA LEU A 441 21.15 -8.33 -30.22
C LEU A 441 21.48 -7.15 -29.29
N ASP A 442 22.13 -6.09 -29.81
CA ASP A 442 22.48 -4.92 -29.00
C ASP A 442 21.24 -4.14 -28.55
N THR A 443 20.31 -3.87 -29.48
CA THR A 443 19.00 -3.28 -29.17
C THR A 443 18.24 -4.11 -28.13
N ARG A 444 18.21 -5.43 -28.29
CA ARG A 444 17.57 -6.34 -27.33
C ARG A 444 18.16 -6.19 -25.93
N ARG A 445 19.49 -6.16 -25.79
CA ARG A 445 20.15 -5.98 -24.49
C ARG A 445 19.79 -4.61 -23.87
N ARG A 446 19.87 -3.53 -24.66
CA ARG A 446 19.54 -2.17 -24.18
C ARG A 446 18.11 -2.07 -23.69
N LEU A 447 17.14 -2.53 -24.49
CA LEU A 447 15.73 -2.53 -24.12
C LEU A 447 15.44 -3.44 -22.92
N THR A 448 16.14 -4.57 -22.79
CA THR A 448 15.99 -5.46 -21.63
C THR A 448 16.47 -4.78 -20.34
N VAL A 449 17.60 -4.06 -20.36
CA VAL A 449 18.08 -3.27 -19.21
C VAL A 449 17.11 -2.15 -18.85
N LEU A 450 16.54 -1.44 -19.83
CA LEU A 450 15.53 -0.41 -19.60
C LEU A 450 14.26 -0.99 -18.97
N ARG A 451 13.78 -2.14 -19.47
CA ARG A 451 12.62 -2.85 -18.92
C ARG A 451 12.89 -3.32 -17.50
N ALA A 452 14.06 -3.93 -17.24
CA ALA A 452 14.45 -4.34 -15.89
C ALA A 452 14.48 -3.16 -14.92
N ARG A 453 15.03 -2.01 -15.34
CA ARG A 453 15.01 -0.78 -14.53
C ARG A 453 13.59 -0.32 -14.21
N ALA A 454 12.69 -0.31 -15.19
CA ALA A 454 11.29 0.06 -14.98
C ALA A 454 10.56 -0.92 -14.04
N LEU A 455 10.80 -2.22 -14.18
CA LEU A 455 10.27 -3.26 -13.27
C LEU A 455 10.80 -3.10 -11.84
N GLY A 456 12.09 -2.80 -11.69
CA GLY A 456 12.70 -2.52 -10.39
C GLY A 456 12.08 -1.30 -9.68
N LEU A 457 11.66 -0.27 -10.43
CA LEU A 457 10.93 0.88 -9.86
C LEU A 457 9.51 0.53 -9.40
N THR A 458 8.90 -0.50 -9.99
CA THR A 458 7.55 -1.01 -9.62
C THR A 458 7.57 -2.11 -8.56
N GLY A 459 8.74 -2.46 -8.03
CA GLY A 459 8.87 -3.54 -7.04
C GLY A 459 8.85 -4.96 -7.60
N SER A 460 8.81 -5.14 -8.93
CA SER A 460 8.93 -6.45 -9.59
C SER A 460 10.41 -6.85 -9.65
N LEU A 461 11.04 -6.98 -8.48
CA LEU A 461 12.48 -7.17 -8.33
C LEU A 461 12.95 -8.53 -8.88
N GLU A 462 12.16 -9.59 -8.72
CA GLU A 462 12.47 -10.91 -9.27
C GLU A 462 12.49 -10.92 -10.80
N GLU A 463 11.49 -10.30 -11.43
CA GLU A 463 11.46 -10.17 -12.90
C GLU A 463 12.61 -9.27 -13.40
N SER A 464 12.91 -8.18 -12.69
CA SER A 464 14.07 -7.32 -12.98
C SER A 464 15.37 -8.13 -12.93
N ARG A 465 15.57 -8.90 -11.86
CA ARG A 465 16.74 -9.79 -11.69
C ARG A 465 16.87 -10.76 -12.85
N ASP A 466 15.79 -11.45 -13.22
CA ASP A 466 15.83 -12.49 -14.26
C ASP A 466 16.19 -11.90 -15.62
N LEU A 467 15.65 -10.73 -15.96
CA LEU A 467 16.01 -10.01 -17.19
C LEU A 467 17.47 -9.55 -17.18
N LEU A 468 17.99 -9.07 -16.04
CA LEU A 468 19.37 -8.63 -15.91
C LEU A 468 20.35 -9.81 -16.00
N HIS A 469 20.01 -10.95 -15.40
CA HIS A 469 20.78 -12.18 -15.53
C HIS A 469 20.89 -12.62 -16.98
N GLN A 470 19.77 -12.61 -17.73
CA GLN A 470 19.77 -12.90 -19.17
C GLN A 470 20.71 -11.96 -19.95
N VAL A 471 20.73 -10.66 -19.63
CA VAL A 471 21.65 -9.70 -20.29
C VAL A 471 23.12 -9.98 -19.95
N ILE A 472 23.41 -10.41 -18.72
CA ILE A 472 24.76 -10.76 -18.27
C ILE A 472 25.27 -12.04 -18.96
N ASP A 473 24.39 -13.01 -19.20
CA ASP A 473 24.74 -14.29 -19.82
C ASP A 473 24.72 -14.28 -21.36
N MET A 474 24.04 -13.32 -21.98
CA MET A 474 24.01 -13.18 -23.44
C MET A 474 25.42 -12.93 -24.01
N PRO A 475 25.94 -13.79 -24.90
CA PRO A 475 27.21 -13.56 -25.56
C PRO A 475 27.12 -12.32 -26.47
N GLY A 476 28.12 -11.45 -26.40
CA GLY A 476 28.20 -10.25 -27.21
C GLY A 476 29.36 -10.24 -28.18
N PRO A 477 29.15 -9.86 -29.47
CA PRO A 477 30.26 -9.51 -30.34
C PRO A 477 30.93 -8.29 -29.71
N ASP A 478 32.18 -8.41 -29.31
CA ASP A 478 33.05 -7.37 -28.75
C ASP A 478 32.33 -6.17 -28.11
N GLY A 479 31.82 -6.40 -26.90
CA GLY A 479 31.67 -5.45 -25.79
C GLY A 479 31.08 -4.07 -26.08
N ASP A 480 29.86 -3.85 -25.61
CA ASP A 480 29.56 -2.57 -24.93
C ASP A 480 29.86 -2.78 -23.43
N PRO A 481 31.08 -2.46 -22.94
CA PRO A 481 31.42 -2.64 -21.54
C PRO A 481 30.52 -1.78 -20.65
N VAL A 482 30.00 -0.67 -21.16
CA VAL A 482 29.17 0.28 -20.40
C VAL A 482 27.80 -0.33 -20.11
N LEU A 483 27.18 -0.97 -21.11
CA LEU A 483 25.90 -1.64 -20.93
C LEU A 483 26.01 -2.82 -19.97
N ARG A 484 27.04 -3.66 -20.13
CA ARG A 484 27.29 -4.79 -19.22
C ARG A 484 27.52 -4.30 -17.79
N THR A 485 28.35 -3.27 -17.59
CA THR A 485 28.57 -2.67 -16.27
C THR A 485 27.28 -2.12 -15.68
N SER A 486 26.46 -1.43 -16.48
CA SER A 486 25.18 -0.88 -16.02
C SER A 486 24.20 -1.99 -15.62
N ALA A 487 24.16 -3.10 -16.38
CA ALA A 487 23.35 -4.27 -16.06
C ALA A 487 23.83 -4.96 -14.78
N LEU A 488 25.15 -5.14 -14.60
CA LEU A 488 25.75 -5.72 -13.40
C LEU A 488 25.47 -4.88 -12.14
N ALA A 489 25.63 -3.55 -12.24
CA ALA A 489 25.35 -2.64 -11.13
C ALA A 489 23.86 -2.69 -10.73
N LEU A 490 22.96 -2.69 -11.72
CA LEU A 490 21.52 -2.81 -11.48
C LEU A 490 21.14 -4.21 -10.94
N TYR A 491 21.81 -5.27 -11.39
CA TYR A 491 21.62 -6.63 -10.90
C TYR A 491 22.02 -6.73 -9.42
N ALA A 492 23.21 -6.24 -9.06
CA ALA A 492 23.67 -6.21 -7.68
C ALA A 492 22.72 -5.41 -6.78
N LEU A 493 22.25 -4.25 -7.23
CA LEU A 493 21.24 -3.44 -6.54
C LEU A 493 19.92 -4.22 -6.33
N THR A 494 19.50 -4.99 -7.34
CA THR A 494 18.27 -5.78 -7.30
C THR A 494 18.41 -6.97 -6.34
N GLU A 495 19.52 -7.71 -6.40
CA GLU A 495 19.82 -8.80 -5.46
C GLU A 495 19.91 -8.28 -4.02
N ARG A 496 20.51 -7.09 -3.81
CA ARG A 496 20.52 -6.42 -2.51
C ARG A 496 19.10 -6.07 -2.04
N GLY A 497 18.25 -5.54 -2.92
CA GLY A 497 16.84 -5.27 -2.61
C GLY A 497 16.03 -6.52 -2.24
N LEU A 498 16.41 -7.68 -2.79
CA LEU A 498 15.85 -9.00 -2.46
C LEU A 498 16.47 -9.66 -1.21
N GLY A 499 17.48 -9.03 -0.59
CA GLY A 499 18.20 -9.59 0.56
C GLY A 499 19.26 -10.67 0.21
N ASN A 500 19.56 -10.87 -1.08
CA ASN A 500 20.49 -11.89 -1.56
C ASN A 500 21.94 -11.39 -1.61
N TYR A 501 22.44 -10.88 -0.48
CA TYR A 501 23.76 -10.23 -0.39
C TYR A 501 24.93 -11.08 -0.89
N ALA A 502 24.90 -12.38 -0.62
CA ALA A 502 25.97 -13.30 -1.03
C ALA A 502 26.09 -13.43 -2.56
N ARG A 503 24.97 -13.38 -3.29
CA ARG A 503 24.98 -13.44 -4.76
C ARG A 503 25.53 -12.14 -5.35
N ALA A 504 25.10 -11.00 -4.81
CA ALA A 504 25.63 -9.71 -5.21
C ALA A 504 27.15 -9.61 -4.95
N ASP A 505 27.60 -10.02 -3.75
CA ASP A 505 29.02 -10.01 -3.36
C ASP A 505 29.87 -10.89 -4.30
N ALA A 506 29.46 -12.16 -4.52
CA ALA A 506 30.19 -13.08 -5.39
C ALA A 506 30.33 -12.56 -6.83
N LEU A 507 29.26 -11.97 -7.38
CA LEU A 507 29.27 -11.38 -8.72
C LEU A 507 30.19 -10.17 -8.81
N LEU A 508 30.09 -9.23 -7.87
CA LEU A 508 30.87 -7.99 -7.87
C LEU A 508 32.37 -8.28 -7.71
N ARG A 509 32.75 -9.23 -6.84
CA ARG A 509 34.16 -9.66 -6.70
C ARG A 509 34.69 -10.27 -7.98
N ARG A 510 33.92 -11.15 -8.63
CA ARG A 510 34.30 -11.74 -9.92
C ARG A 510 34.55 -10.67 -10.99
N GLU A 511 33.74 -9.62 -11.04
CA GLU A 511 33.90 -8.55 -12.03
C GLU A 511 35.04 -7.58 -11.68
N LEU A 512 35.35 -7.38 -10.40
CA LEU A 512 36.55 -6.64 -9.97
C LEU A 512 37.85 -7.32 -10.41
N ASP A 513 37.87 -8.66 -10.42
CA ASP A 513 39.04 -9.48 -10.77
C ASP A 513 39.11 -9.88 -12.27
N ARG A 514 38.11 -9.47 -13.07
CA ARG A 514 38.01 -9.86 -14.48
C ARG A 514 39.13 -9.24 -15.35
N CYS A 515 39.46 -9.92 -16.45
CA CYS A 515 40.33 -9.41 -17.51
C CYS A 515 39.56 -9.09 -18.80
N PRO A 516 39.73 -7.89 -19.41
CA PRO A 516 40.50 -6.75 -18.89
C PRO A 516 39.84 -6.17 -17.64
N ARG A 517 40.67 -5.56 -16.77
CA ARG A 517 40.20 -4.99 -15.49
C ARG A 517 39.20 -3.84 -15.74
N PRO A 518 38.20 -3.65 -14.87
CA PRO A 518 37.30 -2.49 -14.97
C PRO A 518 38.06 -1.17 -14.84
N SER A 519 37.54 -0.12 -15.48
CA SER A 519 38.11 1.22 -15.38
C SER A 519 38.01 1.77 -13.93
N PRO A 520 38.84 2.76 -13.53
CA PRO A 520 38.82 3.27 -12.17
C PRO A 520 37.42 3.71 -11.66
N PRO A 521 36.59 4.43 -12.45
CA PRO A 521 35.21 4.75 -12.04
C PRO A 521 34.33 3.51 -11.83
N GLN A 522 34.46 2.48 -12.68
CA GLN A 522 33.69 1.23 -12.55
C GLN A 522 34.08 0.46 -11.29
N ARG A 523 35.39 0.40 -10.99
CA ARG A 523 35.88 -0.22 -9.75
C ARG A 523 35.31 0.46 -8.51
N ILE A 524 35.23 1.79 -8.51
CA ILE A 524 34.61 2.54 -7.41
C ILE A 524 33.13 2.18 -7.28
N ASP A 525 32.39 2.17 -8.38
CA ASP A 525 30.96 1.83 -8.34
C ASP A 525 30.71 0.40 -7.84
N TYR A 526 31.53 -0.57 -8.24
CA TYR A 526 31.47 -1.95 -7.73
C TYR A 526 31.87 -2.04 -6.25
N ALA A 527 32.92 -1.34 -5.82
CA ALA A 527 33.37 -1.34 -4.44
C ALA A 527 32.33 -0.69 -3.50
N LEU A 528 31.65 0.36 -3.94
CA LEU A 528 30.57 0.99 -3.20
C LEU A 528 29.36 0.07 -3.03
N GLU A 529 28.99 -0.68 -4.07
CA GLU A 529 27.89 -1.63 -3.99
C GLU A 529 28.26 -2.85 -3.13
N LEU A 530 29.51 -3.32 -3.22
CA LEU A 530 30.05 -4.36 -2.34
C LEU A 530 30.00 -3.95 -0.87
N GLY A 531 30.43 -2.72 -0.56
CA GLY A 531 30.37 -2.17 0.79
C GLY A 531 28.94 -1.99 1.29
N ALA A 532 28.00 -1.62 0.42
CA ALA A 532 26.58 -1.54 0.77
C ALA A 532 25.98 -2.92 1.09
N CYS A 533 26.32 -3.94 0.31
CA CYS A 533 25.92 -5.32 0.58
C CYS A 533 26.52 -5.82 1.90
N ALA A 534 27.80 -5.56 2.14
CA ALA A 534 28.48 -5.95 3.37
C ALA A 534 27.86 -5.30 4.61
N LEU A 535 27.52 -4.01 4.54
CA LEU A 535 26.85 -3.30 5.63
C LEU A 535 25.50 -3.93 5.99
N LEU A 536 24.63 -4.14 5.00
CA LEU A 536 23.30 -4.71 5.25
C LEU A 536 23.39 -6.18 5.69
N ALA A 537 24.37 -6.92 5.20
CA ALA A 537 24.66 -8.29 5.65
C ALA A 537 25.36 -8.37 7.02
N ALA A 538 25.51 -7.26 7.75
CA ALA A 538 26.22 -7.20 9.04
C ALA A 538 27.69 -7.68 8.98
N ARG A 539 28.38 -7.39 7.87
CA ARG A 539 29.78 -7.76 7.58
C ARG A 539 30.64 -6.57 7.16
N TYR A 540 30.29 -5.36 7.60
CA TYR A 540 31.02 -4.13 7.25
C TYR A 540 32.55 -4.20 7.52
N PRO A 541 33.05 -4.82 8.60
CA PRO A 541 34.49 -4.92 8.86
C PRO A 541 35.28 -5.59 7.72
N GLU A 542 34.67 -6.55 7.01
CA GLU A 542 35.27 -7.23 5.85
C GLU A 542 35.44 -6.29 4.65
N ALA A 543 34.54 -5.30 4.49
CA ALA A 543 34.56 -4.35 3.38
C ALA A 543 35.34 -3.06 3.70
N ARG A 544 35.58 -2.75 4.98
CA ARG A 544 36.27 -1.53 5.44
C ARG A 544 37.59 -1.24 4.68
N PRO A 545 38.51 -2.21 4.45
CA PRO A 545 39.75 -1.93 3.73
C PRO A 545 39.55 -1.54 2.26
N GLU A 546 38.53 -2.08 1.59
CA GLU A 546 38.19 -1.73 0.21
C GLU A 546 37.55 -0.35 0.15
N ILE A 547 36.65 -0.01 1.09
CA ILE A 547 36.01 1.31 1.17
C ILE A 547 37.04 2.41 1.43
N SER A 548 38.01 2.18 2.32
CA SER A 548 39.11 3.11 2.56
C SER A 548 39.97 3.35 1.31
N ARG A 549 40.29 2.29 0.56
CA ARG A 549 40.99 2.42 -0.74
C ARG A 549 40.15 3.16 -1.78
N THR A 550 38.85 2.90 -1.79
CA THR A 550 37.88 3.58 -2.67
C THR A 550 37.84 5.09 -2.38
N LEU A 551 37.87 5.49 -1.11
CA LEU A 551 37.87 6.90 -0.72
C LEU A 551 39.12 7.64 -1.20
N VAL A 552 40.28 6.99 -1.12
CA VAL A 552 41.54 7.53 -1.66
C VAL A 552 41.44 7.66 -3.19
N ALA A 553 40.89 6.66 -3.88
CA ALA A 553 40.71 6.68 -5.32
C ALA A 553 39.73 7.77 -5.78
N THR A 554 38.60 7.97 -5.10
CA THR A 554 37.64 9.03 -5.46
C THR A 554 38.24 10.42 -5.32
N ARG A 555 39.04 10.65 -4.27
CA ARG A 555 39.75 11.92 -4.07
C ARG A 555 40.79 12.18 -5.15
N ALA A 556 41.55 11.15 -5.54
CA ALA A 556 42.53 11.25 -6.61
C ALA A 556 41.90 11.58 -7.97
N LEU A 557 40.65 11.14 -8.21
CA LEU A 557 39.90 11.45 -9.42
C LEU A 557 39.23 12.83 -9.40
N GLY A 558 39.13 13.50 -8.24
CA GLY A 558 38.40 14.76 -8.10
C GLY A 558 36.89 14.63 -8.30
N ASP A 559 36.33 13.45 -8.10
CA ASP A 559 34.90 13.18 -8.29
C ASP A 559 34.13 13.38 -6.98
N GLY A 560 33.63 14.61 -6.77
CA GLY A 560 32.89 14.97 -5.56
C GLY A 560 31.62 14.14 -5.33
N VAL A 561 30.96 13.67 -6.40
CA VAL A 561 29.75 12.85 -6.31
C VAL A 561 30.08 11.46 -5.75
N ARG A 562 31.12 10.81 -6.28
CA ARG A 562 31.58 9.51 -5.75
C ARG A 562 32.25 9.64 -4.38
N GLU A 563 32.90 10.76 -4.10
CA GLU A 563 33.46 11.03 -2.77
C GLU A 563 32.34 11.11 -1.70
N VAL A 564 31.25 11.86 -1.96
CA VAL A 564 30.08 11.88 -1.07
C VAL A 564 29.51 10.48 -0.84
N ARG A 565 29.35 9.68 -1.90
CA ARG A 565 28.85 8.29 -1.78
C ARG A 565 29.72 7.44 -0.89
N THR A 566 31.04 7.58 -1.04
CA THR A 566 32.02 6.79 -0.29
C THR A 566 32.07 7.21 1.17
N LEU A 567 32.11 8.53 1.43
CA LEU A 567 32.11 9.06 2.79
C LEU A 567 30.82 8.70 3.54
N ALA A 568 29.65 8.83 2.89
CA ALA A 568 28.38 8.47 3.53
C ALA A 568 28.27 6.97 3.85
N LEU A 569 28.77 6.09 2.96
CA LEU A 569 28.82 4.64 3.21
C LEU A 569 29.80 4.30 4.34
N ALA A 570 30.99 4.90 4.33
CA ALA A 570 31.97 4.70 5.39
C ALA A 570 31.45 5.21 6.75
N ALA A 571 30.83 6.39 6.76
CA ALA A 571 30.26 7.00 7.97
C ALA A 571 29.24 6.08 8.63
N VAL A 572 28.22 5.61 7.88
CA VAL A 572 27.19 4.72 8.45
C VAL A 572 27.77 3.37 8.89
N GLY A 573 28.79 2.85 8.20
CA GLY A 573 29.47 1.62 8.58
C GLY A 573 30.30 1.74 9.86
N GLU A 574 31.06 2.83 10.01
CA GLU A 574 31.76 3.12 11.27
C GLU A 574 30.77 3.40 12.41
N THR A 575 29.65 4.07 12.12
CA THR A 575 28.56 4.23 13.09
C THR A 575 27.94 2.89 13.49
N TYR A 576 27.78 1.95 12.55
CA TYR A 576 27.28 0.62 12.84
C TYR A 576 28.19 -0.13 13.82
N GLU A 577 29.50 -0.14 13.57
CA GLU A 577 30.51 -0.79 14.42
C GLU A 577 30.73 -0.06 15.77
N GLY A 578 30.22 1.16 15.91
CA GLY A 578 30.42 1.98 17.09
C GLY A 578 31.80 2.62 17.16
N GLU A 579 32.45 2.84 16.02
CA GLU A 579 33.70 3.61 15.89
C GLU A 579 33.39 5.12 15.81
N VAL A 580 32.89 5.66 16.92
CA VAL A 580 32.25 6.99 16.99
C VAL A 580 33.13 8.13 16.48
N ALA A 581 34.42 8.13 16.79
CA ALA A 581 35.35 9.19 16.37
C ALA A 581 35.57 9.19 14.84
N ALA A 582 35.75 8.01 14.24
CA ALA A 582 35.91 7.86 12.79
C ALA A 582 34.61 8.21 12.08
N ALA A 583 33.49 7.67 12.55
CA ALA A 583 32.15 7.95 12.05
C ALA A 583 31.84 9.46 12.00
N ARG A 584 32.07 10.17 13.12
CA ARG A 584 31.81 11.62 13.21
C ARG A 584 32.68 12.45 12.27
N THR A 585 33.89 11.99 11.97
CA THR A 585 34.78 12.66 11.00
C THR A 585 34.28 12.46 9.58
N LEU A 586 33.95 11.21 9.22
CA LEU A 586 33.44 10.84 7.90
C LEU A 586 32.08 11.49 7.61
N ALA A 587 31.15 11.47 8.57
CA ALA A 587 29.83 12.09 8.45
C ALA A 587 29.94 13.60 8.22
N ARG A 588 30.78 14.31 8.99
CA ARG A 588 31.02 15.75 8.79
C ARG A 588 31.59 16.06 7.40
N SER A 589 32.55 15.27 6.92
CA SER A 589 33.09 15.45 5.57
C SER A 589 32.03 15.18 4.49
N ALA A 590 31.20 14.14 4.67
CA ALA A 590 30.09 13.84 3.76
C ALA A 590 29.06 14.99 3.73
N ALA A 591 28.67 15.52 4.90
CA ALA A 591 27.72 16.60 5.05
C ALA A 591 28.20 17.88 4.34
N VAL A 592 29.44 18.31 4.58
CA VAL A 592 30.01 19.51 3.93
C VAL A 592 29.94 19.40 2.40
N LEU A 593 30.31 18.24 1.84
CA LEU A 593 30.26 18.04 0.40
C LEU A 593 28.82 17.92 -0.12
N ALA A 594 27.94 17.22 0.58
CA ALA A 594 26.53 17.07 0.19
C ALA A 594 25.77 18.42 0.24
N ASP A 595 26.09 19.28 1.21
CA ASP A 595 25.49 20.60 1.35
C ASP A 595 25.92 21.59 0.27
N ALA A 596 27.13 21.42 -0.28
CA ALA A 596 27.62 22.21 -1.40
C ALA A 596 26.97 21.83 -2.75
N LEU A 597 26.38 20.64 -2.85
CA LEU A 597 25.75 20.15 -4.09
C LEU A 597 24.34 20.72 -4.30
N THR A 598 23.95 20.90 -5.56
CA THR A 598 22.58 21.29 -5.90
C THR A 598 21.60 20.13 -5.70
N ASP A 599 20.31 20.42 -5.55
CA ASP A 599 19.27 19.39 -5.52
C ASP A 599 19.26 18.51 -6.78
N SER A 600 19.71 19.05 -7.93
CA SER A 600 19.82 18.30 -9.18
C SER A 600 20.95 17.28 -9.12
N ASP A 601 22.11 17.64 -8.55
CA ASP A 601 23.23 16.72 -8.38
C ASP A 601 22.90 15.63 -7.35
N LEU A 602 22.23 16.03 -6.27
CA LEU A 602 21.79 15.12 -5.21
C LEU A 602 20.62 14.21 -5.62
N ALA A 603 19.92 14.51 -6.72
CA ALA A 603 18.95 13.58 -7.30
C ALA A 603 19.58 12.19 -7.44
N GLY A 604 20.81 12.14 -7.94
CA GLY A 604 21.66 10.95 -8.06
C GLY A 604 21.99 10.23 -6.74
N LEU A 605 22.00 10.97 -5.63
CA LEU A 605 22.64 10.63 -4.36
C LEU A 605 21.66 10.43 -3.19
N CYS A 606 20.38 10.20 -3.46
CA CYS A 606 19.37 10.03 -2.40
C CYS A 606 19.74 8.96 -1.37
N GLU A 607 20.37 7.85 -1.78
CA GLU A 607 20.81 6.80 -0.86
C GLU A 607 21.94 7.30 0.06
N SER A 608 22.83 8.17 -0.44
CA SER A 608 23.89 8.79 0.36
C SER A 608 23.33 9.73 1.42
N LEU A 609 22.28 10.50 1.09
CA LEU A 609 21.57 11.33 2.07
C LEU A 609 20.90 10.48 3.15
N ALA A 610 20.32 9.32 2.78
CA ALA A 610 19.76 8.39 3.75
C ALA A 610 20.82 7.85 4.71
N ARG A 611 21.96 7.41 4.18
CA ARG A 611 23.09 6.91 4.98
C ARG A 611 23.67 7.98 5.89
N LEU A 612 23.82 9.21 5.39
CA LEU A 612 24.28 10.34 6.18
C LEU A 612 23.32 10.64 7.34
N ALA A 613 22.02 10.74 7.05
CA ALA A 613 21.02 10.99 8.08
C ALA A 613 20.97 9.89 9.14
N TRP A 614 21.08 8.61 8.75
CA TRP A 614 21.19 7.50 9.71
C TRP A 614 22.45 7.60 10.58
N SER A 615 23.60 7.91 9.98
CA SER A 615 24.85 8.08 10.71
C SER A 615 24.75 9.22 11.73
N GLU A 616 24.22 10.38 11.34
CA GLU A 616 24.02 11.53 12.23
C GLU A 616 23.02 11.22 13.36
N ALA A 617 21.89 10.56 13.04
CA ALA A 617 20.89 10.19 14.04
C ALA A 617 21.45 9.26 15.11
N MET A 618 22.29 8.31 14.70
CA MET A 618 22.95 7.36 15.59
C MET A 618 24.17 7.94 16.33
N LEU A 619 24.71 9.07 15.87
CA LEU A 619 25.76 9.85 16.53
C LEU A 619 25.21 10.92 17.49
N ASP A 620 23.90 10.89 17.75
CA ASP A 620 23.14 11.84 18.58
C ASP A 620 23.01 13.26 18.00
N ASP A 621 23.33 13.45 16.71
CA ASP A 621 23.21 14.73 15.99
C ASP A 621 21.82 14.87 15.32
N LEU A 622 20.74 14.71 16.11
CA LEU A 622 19.35 14.66 15.62
C LEU A 622 18.92 15.83 14.70
N PRO A 623 19.32 17.10 14.93
CA PRO A 623 18.92 18.21 14.06
C PRO A 623 19.51 18.12 12.64
N GLU A 624 20.79 17.73 12.50
CA GLU A 624 21.41 17.55 11.18
C GLU A 624 20.82 16.34 10.47
N ALA A 625 20.60 15.26 11.22
CA ALA A 625 19.93 14.07 10.70
C ALA A 625 18.54 14.39 10.13
N GLU A 626 17.74 15.21 10.83
CA GLU A 626 16.41 15.61 10.37
C GLU A 626 16.50 16.50 9.13
N ARG A 627 17.49 17.40 9.07
CA ARG A 627 17.71 18.29 7.92
C ARG A 627 18.08 17.49 6.67
N HIS A 628 19.04 16.56 6.78
CA HIS A 628 19.44 15.71 5.64
C HIS A 628 18.35 14.71 5.25
N ALA A 629 17.65 14.10 6.20
CA ALA A 629 16.50 13.24 5.91
C ALA A 629 15.40 14.04 5.21
N GLY A 630 15.08 15.24 5.71
CA GLY A 630 14.08 16.13 5.11
C GLY A 630 14.44 16.55 3.68
N ARG A 631 15.70 16.95 3.44
CA ARG A 631 16.20 17.26 2.10
C ARG A 631 16.19 16.04 1.18
N GLY A 632 16.63 14.88 1.68
CA GLY A 632 16.55 13.60 0.97
C GLY A 632 15.12 13.24 0.58
N ILE A 633 14.16 13.33 1.51
CA ILE A 633 12.74 13.16 1.24
C ILE A 633 12.31 14.14 0.17
N ALA A 634 12.71 15.42 0.25
CA ALA A 634 12.40 16.52 -0.67
C ALA A 634 13.01 16.37 -2.09
N ILE A 635 14.04 15.55 -2.25
CA ILE A 635 14.63 15.23 -3.55
C ILE A 635 14.09 13.90 -4.07
N ALA A 636 14.09 12.85 -3.25
CA ALA A 636 13.64 11.51 -3.61
C ALA A 636 12.25 11.56 -4.20
N ARG A 637 11.35 12.28 -3.51
CA ARG A 637 10.00 12.35 -4.01
C ARG A 637 9.90 13.27 -5.28
N ARG A 638 10.71 14.35 -5.43
CA ARG A 638 10.66 15.24 -6.61
C ARG A 638 11.14 14.50 -7.85
N THR A 639 12.06 13.55 -7.66
CA THR A 639 12.71 12.77 -8.72
C THR A 639 12.06 11.41 -8.95
N GLY A 640 11.00 11.06 -8.23
CA GLY A 640 10.30 9.77 -8.39
C GLY A 640 11.07 8.55 -7.85
N ARG A 641 12.06 8.72 -6.98
CA ARG A 641 12.87 7.64 -6.40
C ARG A 641 12.17 7.00 -5.20
N ILE A 642 11.08 6.30 -5.46
CA ILE A 642 10.19 5.70 -4.46
C ILE A 642 10.93 4.69 -3.57
N SER A 643 11.86 3.91 -4.13
CA SER A 643 12.59 2.87 -3.39
C SER A 643 13.44 3.39 -2.22
N LEU A 644 13.97 4.60 -2.34
CA LEU A 644 14.81 5.24 -1.31
C LEU A 644 13.98 6.11 -0.36
N LEU A 645 12.74 6.43 -0.73
CA LEU A 645 11.84 7.25 0.08
C LEU A 645 11.51 6.56 1.40
N SER A 646 11.22 5.25 1.40
CA SER A 646 10.92 4.48 2.62
C SER A 646 12.05 4.55 3.65
N GLN A 647 13.31 4.38 3.23
CA GLN A 647 14.46 4.45 4.15
C GLN A 647 14.62 5.84 4.79
N LEU A 648 14.41 6.89 4.01
CA LEU A 648 14.48 8.27 4.49
C LEU A 648 13.31 8.61 5.43
N LEU A 649 12.09 8.14 5.10
CA LEU A 649 10.90 8.30 5.94
C LEU A 649 11.07 7.60 7.28
N VAL A 650 11.58 6.36 7.30
CA VAL A 650 11.86 5.63 8.54
C VAL A 650 12.95 6.31 9.36
N CYS A 651 14.02 6.80 8.74
CA CYS A 651 15.04 7.58 9.45
C CYS A 651 14.41 8.82 10.14
N LYS A 652 13.56 9.55 9.41
CA LYS A 652 12.85 10.71 9.97
C LYS A 652 11.86 10.30 11.06
N ALA A 653 11.15 9.19 10.89
CA ALA A 653 10.25 8.64 11.90
C ALA A 653 11.01 8.28 13.19
N TYR A 654 12.19 7.67 13.08
CA TYR A 654 13.06 7.38 14.22
C TYR A 654 13.48 8.66 14.97
N ILE A 655 13.86 9.72 14.25
CA ILE A 655 14.17 11.02 14.85
C ILE A 655 12.93 11.60 15.55
N HIS A 656 11.75 11.48 14.94
CA HIS A 656 10.49 11.92 15.54
C HIS A 656 10.10 11.09 16.77
N ILE A 657 10.42 9.80 16.80
CA ILE A 657 10.26 8.96 18.00
C ILE A 657 11.14 9.51 19.12
N LEU A 658 12.45 9.70 18.88
CA LEU A 658 13.38 10.19 19.90
C LEU A 658 13.01 11.60 20.41
N THR A 659 12.60 12.49 19.51
CA THR A 659 12.19 13.87 19.84
C THR A 659 10.75 13.97 20.38
N CYS A 660 10.08 12.84 20.61
CA CYS A 660 8.72 12.77 21.14
C CYS A 660 7.69 13.50 20.24
N ARG A 661 7.65 13.16 18.94
CA ARG A 661 6.68 13.65 17.95
C ARG A 661 5.92 12.48 17.33
N LEU A 662 5.24 11.70 18.17
CA LEU A 662 4.73 10.38 17.77
C LEU A 662 3.62 10.40 16.70
N PRO A 663 2.67 11.36 16.67
CA PRO A 663 1.66 11.41 15.61
C PRO A 663 2.31 11.49 14.22
N THR A 664 3.25 12.41 14.06
CA THR A 664 4.01 12.54 12.80
C THR A 664 4.93 11.34 12.53
N ALA A 665 5.45 10.66 13.57
CA ALA A 665 6.23 9.45 13.37
C ALA A 665 5.36 8.32 12.77
N LEU A 666 4.12 8.17 13.26
CA LEU A 666 3.16 7.21 12.73
C LEU A 666 2.85 7.51 11.26
N GLU A 667 2.52 8.76 10.92
CA GLU A 667 2.27 9.20 9.53
C GLU A 667 3.44 8.86 8.59
N LEU A 668 4.68 9.11 9.04
CA LEU A 668 5.88 8.79 8.27
C LEU A 668 6.05 7.28 8.08
N THR A 669 5.75 6.46 9.10
CA THR A 669 5.80 5.00 8.98
C THR A 669 4.66 4.43 8.14
N ASP A 670 3.48 5.05 8.14
CA ASP A 670 2.34 4.70 7.26
C ASP A 670 2.70 4.89 5.78
N GLU A 671 3.31 6.03 5.44
CA GLU A 671 3.80 6.30 4.09
C GLU A 671 4.91 5.32 3.72
N ALA A 672 5.88 5.11 4.60
CA ALA A 672 6.99 4.19 4.36
C ALA A 672 6.53 2.75 4.14
N GLU A 673 5.48 2.30 4.85
CA GLU A 673 4.93 0.95 4.73
C GLU A 673 4.27 0.76 3.37
N THR A 674 3.47 1.73 2.95
CA THR A 674 2.82 1.72 1.64
C THR A 674 3.85 1.57 0.52
N VAL A 675 4.92 2.35 0.62
CA VAL A 675 6.06 2.29 -0.31
C VAL A 675 6.77 0.93 -0.23
N ALA A 676 7.08 0.42 0.96
CA ALA A 676 7.81 -0.84 1.13
C ALA A 676 7.02 -2.05 0.61
N ARG A 677 5.70 -2.09 0.83
CA ARG A 677 4.83 -3.15 0.30
C ARG A 677 4.77 -3.14 -1.22
N ALA A 678 4.75 -1.95 -1.84
CA ALA A 678 4.77 -1.83 -3.30
C ALA A 678 6.11 -2.31 -3.91
N LEU A 679 7.22 -2.24 -3.17
CA LEU A 679 8.55 -2.62 -3.64
C LEU A 679 8.85 -4.11 -3.58
N GLY A 680 8.03 -4.91 -2.89
CA GLY A 680 8.23 -6.36 -2.77
C GLY A 680 9.45 -6.81 -1.92
N SER A 681 10.14 -5.88 -1.25
CA SER A 681 11.31 -6.21 -0.41
C SER A 681 10.90 -6.58 1.01
N GLY A 682 11.05 -7.86 1.38
CA GLY A 682 10.71 -8.36 2.71
C GLY A 682 11.53 -7.72 3.83
N GLU A 683 12.82 -7.46 3.60
CA GLU A 683 13.68 -6.85 4.63
C GLU A 683 13.39 -5.36 4.84
N LEU A 684 13.13 -4.62 3.77
CA LEU A 684 12.72 -3.21 3.88
C LEU A 684 11.37 -3.10 4.56
N LEU A 685 10.44 -4.00 4.25
CA LEU A 685 9.15 -4.08 4.94
C LEU A 685 9.34 -4.38 6.43
N GLY A 686 10.20 -5.34 6.78
CA GLY A 686 10.52 -5.65 8.17
C GLY A 686 11.13 -4.47 8.93
N LEU A 687 12.05 -3.72 8.31
CA LEU A 687 12.61 -2.49 8.87
C LEU A 687 11.49 -1.48 9.19
N VAL A 688 10.63 -1.20 8.20
CA VAL A 688 9.55 -0.22 8.33
C VAL A 688 8.56 -0.64 9.42
N LEU A 689 8.12 -1.89 9.40
CA LEU A 689 7.19 -2.43 10.40
C LEU A 689 7.82 -2.47 11.79
N GLY A 690 9.12 -2.70 11.91
CA GLY A 690 9.85 -2.61 13.18
C GLY A 690 9.77 -1.22 13.81
N PHE A 691 10.03 -0.16 13.04
CA PHE A 691 9.89 1.22 13.53
C PHE A 691 8.44 1.65 13.72
N ARG A 692 7.52 1.15 12.90
CA ARG A 692 6.07 1.34 13.10
C ARG A 692 5.61 0.72 14.41
N SER A 693 6.03 -0.51 14.71
CA SER A 693 5.76 -1.19 15.97
C SER A 693 6.25 -0.35 17.16
N LEU A 694 7.47 0.18 17.09
CA LEU A 694 8.00 1.07 18.11
C LEU A 694 7.15 2.35 18.27
N ALA A 695 6.76 3.01 17.18
CA ALA A 695 5.91 4.19 17.22
C ALA A 695 4.53 3.89 17.83
N LEU A 696 3.89 2.79 17.43
CA LEU A 696 2.61 2.34 17.97
C LEU A 696 2.70 2.03 19.46
N LEU A 697 3.75 1.32 19.88
CA LEU A 697 3.98 0.97 21.29
C LEU A 697 4.02 2.23 22.17
N LEU A 698 4.69 3.27 21.68
CA LEU A 698 4.91 4.49 22.44
C LEU A 698 3.69 5.45 22.38
N ALA A 699 2.98 5.47 21.25
CA ALA A 699 1.83 6.34 21.03
C ALA A 699 0.57 5.83 21.75
N ASN A 700 0.42 4.52 21.87
CA ASN A 700 -0.75 3.90 22.47
C ASN A 700 -0.61 3.77 24.00
N PRO A 701 -1.74 3.69 24.73
CA PRO A 701 -1.70 3.43 26.16
C PRO A 701 -1.14 2.04 26.49
N PRO A 702 -0.67 1.82 27.74
CA PRO A 702 -0.18 0.51 28.18
C PRO A 702 -1.19 -0.61 27.92
N GLY A 703 -0.72 -1.75 27.40
CA GLY A 703 -1.53 -2.94 27.13
C GLY A 703 -2.11 -3.04 25.72
N ASP A 704 -1.94 -2.02 24.88
CA ASP A 704 -2.29 -2.11 23.46
C ASP A 704 -1.48 -3.21 22.74
N ARG A 705 -2.15 -3.97 21.87
CA ARG A 705 -1.55 -5.11 21.16
C ARG A 705 -1.19 -4.83 19.70
N SER A 706 -1.50 -3.64 19.18
CA SER A 706 -1.22 -3.31 17.78
C SER A 706 0.28 -3.35 17.48
N ALA A 707 1.11 -2.84 18.41
CA ALA A 707 2.57 -2.88 18.29
C ALA A 707 3.12 -4.31 18.19
N LEU A 708 2.59 -5.23 19.00
CA LEU A 708 3.00 -6.64 18.95
C LEU A 708 2.59 -7.29 17.61
N ALA A 709 1.36 -7.07 17.15
CA ALA A 709 0.89 -7.60 15.88
C ALA A 709 1.74 -7.08 14.70
N THR A 710 2.07 -5.79 14.70
CA THR A 710 2.96 -5.18 13.71
C THR A 710 4.39 -5.73 13.79
N ALA A 711 4.92 -5.99 14.99
CA ALA A 711 6.24 -6.57 15.15
C ALA A 711 6.31 -8.05 14.70
N ASP A 712 5.26 -8.82 14.97
CA ASP A 712 5.14 -10.20 14.47
C ASP A 712 5.13 -10.22 12.94
N GLU A 713 4.41 -9.30 12.31
CA GLU A 713 4.44 -9.13 10.85
C GLU A 713 5.84 -8.71 10.35
N ALA A 714 6.53 -7.82 11.08
CA ALA A 714 7.89 -7.41 10.74
C ALA A 714 8.87 -8.60 10.70
N VAL A 715 8.80 -9.46 11.70
CA VAL A 715 9.63 -10.69 11.78
C VAL A 715 9.23 -11.70 10.72
N ALA A 716 7.94 -11.84 10.43
CA ALA A 716 7.47 -12.69 9.34
C ALA A 716 7.98 -12.22 7.96
N ALA A 717 8.05 -10.91 7.74
CA ALA A 717 8.52 -10.32 6.49
C ALA A 717 10.03 -10.55 6.23
N VAL A 718 10.86 -10.51 7.28
CA VAL A 718 12.31 -10.77 7.16
C VAL A 718 12.67 -12.27 7.16
N GLY A 719 11.75 -13.13 7.61
CA GLY A 719 11.93 -14.58 7.65
C GLY A 719 13.18 -15.00 8.44
N THR A 720 14.03 -15.82 7.81
CA THR A 720 15.26 -16.35 8.41
C THR A 720 16.50 -15.48 8.14
N SER A 721 16.31 -14.25 7.63
CA SER A 721 17.46 -13.38 7.34
C SER A 721 18.17 -12.94 8.62
N ASP A 722 19.50 -12.94 8.59
CA ASP A 722 20.38 -12.44 9.68
C ASP A 722 20.92 -11.03 9.38
N SER A 723 20.31 -10.30 8.43
CA SER A 723 20.73 -8.95 8.06
C SER A 723 20.56 -7.92 9.17
N TRP A 724 21.20 -6.77 9.02
CA TRP A 724 21.06 -5.63 9.93
C TRP A 724 19.59 -5.24 10.13
N TRP A 725 18.80 -5.16 9.07
CA TRP A 725 17.38 -4.79 9.18
C TRP A 725 16.54 -5.89 9.86
N ALA A 726 16.87 -7.16 9.62
CA ALA A 726 16.19 -8.26 10.29
C ALA A 726 16.43 -8.25 11.81
N THR A 727 17.64 -7.92 12.26
CA THR A 727 17.93 -7.82 13.71
C THR A 727 17.20 -6.65 14.37
N LEU A 728 17.05 -5.50 13.67
CA LEU A 728 16.23 -4.39 14.15
C LEU A 728 14.73 -4.77 14.28
N ALA A 729 14.17 -5.48 13.29
CA ALA A 729 12.79 -5.97 13.35
C ALA A 729 12.56 -6.91 14.55
N ARG A 730 13.49 -7.84 14.81
CA ARG A 730 13.45 -8.72 15.98
C ARG A 730 13.61 -7.95 17.29
N GLY A 731 14.45 -6.92 17.32
CA GLY A 731 14.57 -6.02 18.47
C GLY A 731 13.25 -5.31 18.81
N ALA A 732 12.52 -4.85 17.80
CA ALA A 732 11.18 -4.27 17.99
C ALA A 732 10.18 -5.29 18.55
N LEU A 733 10.22 -6.54 18.07
CA LEU A 733 9.40 -7.63 18.62
C LEU A 733 9.69 -7.89 20.09
N ALA A 734 10.96 -7.93 20.49
CA ALA A 734 11.31 -8.12 21.89
C ALA A 734 10.79 -6.99 22.79
N GLY A 735 10.90 -5.73 22.34
CA GLY A 735 10.33 -4.58 23.04
C GLY A 735 8.81 -4.67 23.20
N ALA A 736 8.09 -4.97 22.11
CA ALA A 736 6.64 -5.12 22.13
C ALA A 736 6.17 -6.31 23.00
N THR A 737 6.91 -7.40 22.96
CA THR A 737 6.65 -8.61 23.76
C THR A 737 6.83 -8.36 25.25
N LEU A 738 7.89 -7.64 25.63
CA LEU A 738 8.10 -7.22 27.01
C LEU A 738 6.97 -6.30 27.49
N ALA A 739 6.50 -5.39 26.64
CA ALA A 739 5.44 -4.44 26.98
C ALA A 739 4.06 -5.11 27.25
N VAL A 740 3.77 -6.25 26.61
CA VAL A 740 2.56 -7.03 26.89
C VAL A 740 2.73 -8.01 28.07
N GLY A 741 3.90 -8.04 28.72
CA GLY A 741 4.16 -8.81 29.92
C GLY A 741 4.69 -10.23 29.69
N ASP A 742 5.34 -10.51 28.55
CA ASP A 742 5.99 -11.80 28.28
C ASP A 742 7.53 -11.66 28.28
N PRO A 743 8.18 -11.65 29.46
CA PRO A 743 9.61 -11.43 29.56
C PRO A 743 10.45 -12.57 28.96
N HIS A 744 9.95 -13.80 28.99
CA HIS A 744 10.68 -14.96 28.46
C HIS A 744 10.78 -14.88 26.94
N ARG A 745 9.66 -14.63 26.25
CA ARG A 745 9.68 -14.47 24.80
C ARG A 745 10.51 -13.26 24.38
N ALA A 746 10.46 -12.15 25.13
CA ALA A 746 11.30 -10.99 24.85
C ALA A 746 12.81 -11.31 24.93
N ARG A 747 13.23 -12.04 25.97
CA ARG A 747 14.59 -12.52 26.13
C ARG A 747 15.00 -13.46 25.00
N ASP A 748 14.18 -14.48 24.72
CA ASP A 748 14.50 -15.52 23.75
C ASP A 748 14.63 -14.92 22.34
N VAL A 749 13.75 -13.99 21.96
CA VAL A 749 13.83 -13.27 20.68
C VAL A 749 15.12 -12.45 20.56
N LEU A 750 15.55 -11.74 21.62
CA LEU A 750 16.80 -10.96 21.57
C LEU A 750 18.06 -11.82 21.55
N LEU A 751 18.08 -12.92 22.30
CA LEU A 751 19.20 -13.86 22.29
C LEU A 751 19.33 -14.54 20.93
N ASP A 752 18.22 -14.97 20.32
CA ASP A 752 18.21 -15.54 18.97
C ASP A 752 18.70 -14.50 17.94
N ALA A 753 18.13 -13.30 17.94
CA ALA A 753 18.53 -12.21 17.06
C ALA A 753 20.01 -11.82 17.24
N GLY A 754 20.54 -11.93 18.46
CA GLY A 754 21.93 -11.64 18.78
C GLY A 754 22.92 -12.75 18.46
N GLY A 755 22.47 -13.94 18.04
CA GLY A 755 23.37 -15.08 17.82
C GLY A 755 23.86 -15.72 19.13
N GLY A 756 23.03 -15.70 20.18
CA GLY A 756 23.30 -16.29 21.49
C GLY A 756 23.68 -15.26 22.56
N ALA A 757 24.23 -15.73 23.67
CA ALA A 757 24.56 -14.90 24.84
C ALA A 757 25.61 -13.81 24.54
N ASP A 758 26.45 -14.02 23.52
CA ASP A 758 27.45 -13.03 23.12
C ASP A 758 26.84 -11.85 22.36
N LEU A 759 25.59 -11.95 21.89
CA LEU A 759 24.91 -10.89 21.12
C LEU A 759 25.76 -10.35 19.95
N SER A 760 26.59 -11.21 19.35
CA SER A 760 27.58 -10.88 18.33
C SER A 760 26.95 -10.39 17.02
N ARG A 761 25.69 -10.77 16.75
CA ARG A 761 24.92 -10.32 15.58
C ARG A 761 24.18 -9.00 15.81
N LEU A 762 24.06 -8.54 17.06
CA LEU A 762 23.46 -7.23 17.33
C LEU A 762 24.44 -6.13 16.99
N GLN A 763 23.92 -5.11 16.30
CA GLN A 763 24.62 -3.89 15.95
C GLN A 763 25.30 -3.28 17.21
N PRO A 764 26.65 -3.17 17.21
CA PRO A 764 27.40 -2.71 18.38
C PRO A 764 26.98 -1.35 18.94
N SER A 765 26.63 -0.38 18.09
CA SER A 765 26.31 0.99 18.53
C SER A 765 24.95 1.17 19.20
N VAL A 766 24.03 0.22 19.05
CA VAL A 766 22.71 0.25 19.71
C VAL A 766 22.54 -0.86 20.74
N ARG A 767 23.55 -1.71 20.91
CA ARG A 767 23.50 -2.84 21.85
C ARG A 767 23.20 -2.44 23.30
N PRO A 768 23.68 -1.31 23.86
CA PRO A 768 23.24 -0.84 25.19
C PRO A 768 21.71 -0.69 25.35
N ILE A 769 21.00 -0.31 24.28
CA ILE A 769 19.55 -0.17 24.27
C ILE A 769 18.87 -1.56 24.36
N HIS A 770 19.38 -2.54 23.61
CA HIS A 770 18.89 -3.92 23.69
C HIS A 770 19.22 -4.60 25.02
N LEU A 771 20.39 -4.30 25.60
CA LEU A 771 20.78 -4.79 26.92
C LEU A 771 19.84 -4.26 28.01
N GLU A 772 19.34 -3.03 27.91
CA GLU A 772 18.32 -2.52 28.83
C GLU A 772 17.02 -3.35 28.77
N VAL A 773 16.60 -3.78 27.58
CA VAL A 773 15.44 -4.67 27.40
C VAL A 773 15.68 -6.02 28.06
N LEU A 774 16.87 -6.60 27.90
CA LEU A 774 17.27 -7.85 28.57
C LEU A 774 17.27 -7.69 30.09
N VAL A 775 17.82 -6.61 30.64
CA VAL A 775 17.77 -6.33 32.08
C VAL A 775 16.33 -6.30 32.58
N ALA A 776 15.44 -5.60 31.89
CA ALA A 776 14.04 -5.54 32.26
C ALA A 776 13.34 -6.92 32.15
N ALA A 777 13.66 -7.71 31.13
CA ALA A 777 13.13 -9.07 30.95
C ALA A 777 13.59 -10.00 32.09
N GLU A 778 14.89 -10.06 32.39
CA GLU A 778 15.43 -10.95 33.43
C GLU A 778 14.94 -10.59 34.84
N LEU A 779 14.84 -9.29 35.17
CA LEU A 779 14.27 -8.85 36.45
C LEU A 779 12.79 -9.21 36.60
N THR A 780 12.05 -9.25 35.49
CA THR A 780 10.63 -9.65 35.47
C THR A 780 10.48 -11.16 35.52
N ALA A 781 11.40 -11.90 34.89
CA ALA A 781 11.49 -13.36 34.94
C ALA A 781 12.02 -13.89 36.29
N GLY A 782 12.62 -13.03 37.13
CA GLY A 782 13.12 -13.39 38.44
C GLY A 782 14.60 -13.82 38.48
N ASP A 783 15.40 -13.46 37.48
CA ASP A 783 16.85 -13.72 37.43
C ASP A 783 17.67 -12.42 37.58
N PRO A 784 17.82 -11.90 38.80
CA PRO A 784 18.59 -10.67 39.03
C PRO A 784 20.08 -10.85 38.74
N ALA A 785 20.64 -12.07 38.87
CA ALA A 785 22.06 -12.30 38.61
C ALA A 785 22.38 -12.14 37.13
N GLN A 786 21.52 -12.64 36.24
CA GLN A 786 21.67 -12.42 34.81
C GLN A 786 21.39 -10.95 34.42
N ALA A 787 20.42 -10.29 35.07
CA ALA A 787 20.18 -8.87 34.87
C ALA A 787 21.40 -8.01 35.23
N GLU A 788 22.11 -8.31 36.33
CA GLU A 788 23.33 -7.61 36.72
C GLU A 788 24.46 -7.77 35.69
N ARG A 789 24.62 -8.98 35.13
CA ARG A 789 25.58 -9.22 34.03
C ARG A 789 25.27 -8.35 32.82
N TRP A 790 23.99 -8.28 32.41
CA TRP A 790 23.58 -7.44 31.30
C TRP A 790 23.75 -5.95 31.57
N ALA A 791 23.46 -5.48 32.79
CA ALA A 791 23.65 -4.09 33.18
C ALA A 791 25.14 -3.69 33.20
N GLY A 792 26.03 -4.57 33.67
CA GLY A 792 27.48 -4.36 33.63
C GLY A 792 28.00 -4.22 32.19
N ARG A 793 27.60 -5.16 31.32
CA ARG A 793 27.94 -5.09 29.90
C ARG A 793 27.40 -3.84 29.20
N ALA A 794 26.19 -3.40 29.55
CA ALA A 794 25.62 -2.17 29.02
C ALA A 794 26.45 -0.93 29.40
N ALA A 795 26.97 -0.88 30.63
CA ALA A 795 27.83 0.21 31.09
C ALA A 795 29.18 0.21 30.37
N GLU A 796 29.84 -0.94 30.22
CA GLU A 796 31.10 -1.08 29.49
C GLU A 796 30.97 -0.62 28.04
N GLU A 797 29.91 -1.07 27.36
CA GLU A 797 29.68 -0.71 25.96
C GLU A 797 29.28 0.76 25.79
N ALA A 798 28.45 1.30 26.68
CA ALA A 798 28.10 2.72 26.66
C ALA A 798 29.31 3.63 26.90
N GLU A 799 30.23 3.24 27.78
CA GLU A 799 31.45 4.00 28.04
C GLU A 799 32.41 3.96 26.85
N ARG A 800 32.56 2.81 26.20
CA ARG A 800 33.32 2.67 24.95
C ARG A 800 32.77 3.58 23.84
N LEU A 801 31.45 3.68 23.72
CA LEU A 801 30.80 4.50 22.68
C LEU A 801 30.85 5.99 23.01
N GLY A 802 30.74 6.38 24.29
CA GLY A 802 30.80 7.78 24.72
C GLY A 802 29.61 8.63 24.24
N LEU A 803 28.52 8.00 23.78
CA LEU A 803 27.33 8.68 23.29
C LEU A 803 26.30 8.90 24.41
N PRO A 804 25.72 10.10 24.56
CA PRO A 804 24.73 10.40 25.60
C PRO A 804 23.53 9.45 25.63
N ASN A 805 22.96 9.09 24.47
CA ASN A 805 21.80 8.20 24.42
C ASN A 805 22.09 6.81 25.01
N GLN A 806 23.24 6.22 24.64
CA GLN A 806 23.67 4.90 25.11
C GLN A 806 24.05 4.93 26.59
N ARG A 807 24.68 6.00 27.06
CA ARG A 807 24.92 6.23 28.50
C ARG A 807 23.61 6.33 29.28
N GLY A 808 22.62 7.04 28.74
CA GLY A 808 21.28 7.13 29.33
C GLY A 808 20.58 5.76 29.44
N ALA A 809 20.68 4.90 28.42
CA ALA A 809 20.17 3.53 28.45
C ALA A 809 20.88 2.66 29.52
N ALA A 810 22.22 2.72 29.58
CA ALA A 810 23.00 2.00 30.60
C ALA A 810 22.68 2.46 32.03
N LEU A 811 22.50 3.77 32.25
CA LEU A 811 22.09 4.32 33.54
C LEU A 811 20.69 3.85 33.95
N ARG A 812 19.74 3.78 33.01
CA ARG A 812 18.40 3.21 33.28
C ARG A 812 18.47 1.72 33.61
N ALA A 813 19.30 0.95 32.91
CA ALA A 813 19.52 -0.46 33.22
C ALA A 813 20.08 -0.63 34.64
N ALA A 814 21.11 0.14 35.00
CA ALA A 814 21.68 0.13 36.35
C ALA A 814 20.69 0.62 37.43
N ALA A 815 19.83 1.60 37.12
CA ALA A 815 18.80 2.06 38.04
C ALA A 815 17.77 0.97 38.38
N ARG A 816 17.40 0.12 37.40
CA ARG A 816 16.51 -1.03 37.63
C ARG A 816 17.12 -2.07 38.58
N ILE A 817 18.43 -2.26 38.53
CA ILE A 817 19.15 -3.15 39.47
C ILE A 817 19.09 -2.58 40.89
N ASP A 818 19.38 -1.30 41.07
CA ASP A 818 19.32 -0.67 42.39
C ASP A 818 17.90 -0.65 42.96
N GLU A 819 16.90 -0.38 42.11
CA GLU A 819 15.49 -0.48 42.49
C GLU A 819 15.14 -1.91 42.95
N HIS A 820 15.61 -2.94 42.24
CA HIS A 820 15.42 -4.33 42.63
C HIS A 820 16.06 -4.64 43.99
N ARG A 821 17.25 -4.11 44.26
CA ARG A 821 17.98 -4.27 45.53
C ARG A 821 17.39 -3.45 46.69
N GLY A 822 16.49 -2.52 46.39
CA GLY A 822 15.86 -1.63 47.38
C GLY A 822 16.63 -0.35 47.66
N ASP A 823 17.71 -0.05 46.92
CA ASP A 823 18.43 1.23 47.02
C ASP A 823 17.73 2.31 46.17
N LEU A 824 16.58 2.76 46.67
CA LEU A 824 15.70 3.69 45.95
C LEU A 824 16.37 5.04 45.70
N ALA A 825 17.24 5.48 46.60
CA ALA A 825 17.96 6.75 46.47
C ALA A 825 18.99 6.69 45.33
N GLN A 826 19.76 5.60 45.24
CA GLN A 826 20.70 5.41 44.13
C GLN A 826 19.97 5.23 42.80
N ALA A 827 18.89 4.44 42.78
CA ALA A 827 18.06 4.25 41.59
C ALA A 827 17.50 5.59 41.08
N ALA A 828 16.94 6.41 41.98
CA ALA A 828 16.41 7.73 41.64
C ALA A 828 17.48 8.68 41.06
N ARG A 829 18.69 8.67 41.62
CA ARG A 829 19.83 9.44 41.09
C ARG A 829 20.20 9.00 39.68
N LYS A 830 20.36 7.70 39.44
CA LYS A 830 20.68 7.17 38.10
C LYS A 830 19.61 7.48 37.07
N TYR A 831 18.32 7.46 37.43
CA TYR A 831 17.25 7.90 36.53
C TYR A 831 17.31 9.40 36.23
N ALA A 832 17.64 10.25 37.21
CA ALA A 832 17.83 11.67 36.98
C ALA A 832 19.03 11.95 36.06
N GLU A 833 20.18 11.30 36.29
CA GLU A 833 21.36 11.36 35.43
C GLU A 833 21.04 10.88 34.01
N ALA A 834 20.31 9.78 33.86
CA ALA A 834 19.86 9.30 32.55
C ALA A 834 18.98 10.35 31.85
N ALA A 835 18.09 11.04 32.58
CA ALA A 835 17.27 12.10 32.01
C ALA A 835 18.09 13.31 31.54
N GLU A 836 19.22 13.60 32.18
CA GLU A 836 20.16 14.65 31.78
C GLU A 836 20.95 14.26 30.52
N GLU A 837 21.45 13.02 30.44
CA GLU A 837 22.14 12.53 29.24
C GLU A 837 21.23 12.58 28.01
N HIS A 838 19.99 12.08 28.11
CA HIS A 838 19.02 12.17 27.01
C HIS A 838 18.66 13.63 26.65
N ALA A 839 18.71 14.56 27.61
CA ALA A 839 18.48 15.97 27.33
C ALA A 839 19.58 16.58 26.46
N ARG A 840 20.84 16.17 26.68
CA ARG A 840 22.01 16.68 25.92
C ARG A 840 21.93 16.34 24.43
N CYS A 841 21.38 15.18 24.08
CA CYS A 841 21.16 14.76 22.70
C CYS A 841 19.75 15.02 22.17
N ARG A 842 18.89 15.75 22.91
CA ARG A 842 17.49 16.04 22.54
C ARG A 842 16.62 14.79 22.33
N ALA A 843 16.95 13.67 22.98
CA ALA A 843 16.10 12.49 23.04
C ALA A 843 14.95 12.70 24.05
N THR A 844 14.05 13.64 23.76
CA THR A 844 12.96 14.09 24.62
C THR A 844 12.06 12.96 25.12
N LEU A 845 11.80 11.94 24.28
CA LEU A 845 11.01 10.78 24.68
C LEU A 845 11.70 10.00 25.81
N LEU A 846 12.99 9.72 25.65
CA LEU A 846 13.78 8.97 26.62
C LEU A 846 14.03 9.78 27.90
N GLN A 847 14.19 11.11 27.77
CA GLN A 847 14.18 12.02 28.91
C GLN A 847 12.87 11.90 29.71
N ALA A 848 11.72 11.97 29.03
CA ALA A 848 10.42 11.84 29.67
C ALA A 848 10.27 10.49 30.37
N GLN A 849 10.72 9.40 29.72
CA GLN A 849 10.72 8.06 30.29
C GLN A 849 11.57 7.98 31.57
N SER A 850 12.82 8.44 31.55
CA SER A 850 13.70 8.45 32.72
C SER A 850 13.11 9.26 33.88
N LEU A 851 12.54 10.44 33.61
CA LEU A 851 11.91 11.27 34.63
C LEU A 851 10.71 10.59 35.27
N LEU A 852 9.85 9.95 34.48
CA LEU A 852 8.64 9.29 34.98
C LEU A 852 8.94 8.01 35.77
N LEU A 853 9.98 7.27 35.39
CA LEU A 853 10.45 6.11 36.15
C LEU A 853 11.12 6.53 37.47
N GLY A 854 11.93 7.59 37.45
CA GLY A 854 12.66 8.05 38.64
C GLY A 854 11.80 8.84 39.65
N ALA A 855 10.75 9.53 39.19
CA ALA A 855 9.91 10.38 40.05
C ALA A 855 9.37 9.69 41.32
N PRO A 856 8.71 8.51 41.25
CA PRO A 856 8.22 7.85 42.46
C PRO A 856 9.35 7.40 43.39
N LEU A 857 10.51 7.01 42.85
CA LEU A 857 11.69 6.61 43.63
C LEU A 857 12.30 7.81 44.37
N MET A 858 12.33 8.98 43.71
CA MET A 858 12.81 10.23 44.29
C MET A 858 11.92 10.67 45.46
N THR A 859 10.60 10.57 45.32
CA THR A 859 9.66 10.81 46.43
C THR A 859 9.87 9.80 47.56
N ALA A 860 9.98 8.50 47.24
CA ALA A 860 10.20 7.46 48.25
C ALA A 860 11.53 7.61 49.00
N ALA A 861 12.55 8.21 48.36
CA ALA A 861 13.83 8.56 48.98
C ALA A 861 13.78 9.86 49.82
N GLY A 862 12.57 10.41 50.09
CA GLY A 862 12.37 11.59 50.93
C GLY A 862 12.52 12.94 50.20
N GLN A 863 12.63 12.95 48.87
CA GLN A 863 12.79 14.17 48.06
C GLN A 863 11.51 14.48 47.25
N SER A 864 10.37 14.59 47.93
CA SER A 864 9.04 14.74 47.33
C SER A 864 8.92 15.88 46.33
N ASP A 865 9.52 17.05 46.61
CA ASP A 865 9.47 18.20 45.69
C ASP A 865 10.19 17.92 44.37
N ARG A 866 11.33 17.23 44.44
CA ARG A 866 12.07 16.81 43.24
C ARG A 866 11.32 15.72 42.48
N GLY A 867 10.76 14.74 43.18
CA GLY A 867 9.91 13.71 42.58
C GLY A 867 8.70 14.31 41.84
N ALA A 868 8.00 15.26 42.48
CA ALA A 868 6.89 15.99 41.86
C ALA A 868 7.34 16.82 40.65
N ALA A 869 8.50 17.48 40.72
CA ALA A 869 9.06 18.23 39.59
C ALA A 869 9.42 17.32 38.41
N MET A 870 10.07 16.18 38.66
CA MET A 870 10.38 15.16 37.66
C MET A 870 9.09 14.65 36.99
N TRP A 871 8.08 14.28 37.79
CA TRP A 871 6.81 13.78 37.27
C TRP A 871 6.10 14.81 36.39
N ARG A 872 5.99 16.07 36.85
CA ARG A 872 5.32 17.14 36.08
C ARG A 872 6.05 17.40 34.76
N ARG A 873 7.39 17.44 34.78
CA ARG A 873 8.18 17.63 33.57
C ARG A 873 8.04 16.45 32.61
N GLY A 874 8.23 15.21 33.09
CA GLY A 874 8.11 14.00 32.28
C GLY A 874 6.73 13.84 31.66
N ARG A 875 5.65 14.07 32.44
CA ARG A 875 4.28 14.01 31.94
C ARG A 875 4.00 15.07 30.87
N ARG A 876 4.48 16.31 31.04
CA ARG A 876 4.31 17.36 30.02
C ARG A 876 4.99 16.97 28.71
N LEU A 877 6.27 16.60 28.77
CA LEU A 877 7.03 16.16 27.58
C LEU A 877 6.35 14.98 26.86
N ALA A 878 5.79 14.02 27.63
CA ALA A 878 5.05 12.90 27.08
C ALA A 878 3.71 13.32 26.44
N ALA A 879 2.93 14.18 27.11
CA ALA A 879 1.63 14.63 26.64
C ALA A 879 1.74 15.51 25.40
N ASP A 880 2.66 16.48 25.41
CA ASP A 880 2.91 17.39 24.28
C ASP A 880 3.36 16.62 23.03
N GLY A 881 4.04 15.49 23.23
CA GLY A 881 4.56 14.64 22.16
C GLY A 881 3.68 13.47 21.70
N GLY A 882 2.51 13.28 22.33
CA GLY A 882 1.60 12.17 22.02
C GLY A 882 2.09 10.79 22.49
N ALA A 883 2.97 10.72 23.49
CA ALA A 883 3.48 9.46 24.06
C ALA A 883 2.47 8.83 25.03
N GLY A 884 1.40 8.23 24.50
CA GLY A 884 0.32 7.62 25.27
C GLY A 884 0.79 6.59 26.31
N LEU A 885 1.85 5.83 26.01
CA LEU A 885 2.43 4.87 26.95
C LEU A 885 2.96 5.57 28.20
N LEU A 886 3.71 6.66 28.02
CA LEU A 886 4.31 7.44 29.09
C LEU A 886 3.26 8.27 29.84
N VAL A 887 2.24 8.76 29.15
CA VAL A 887 1.09 9.42 29.81
C VAL A 887 0.34 8.43 30.70
N GLY A 888 0.14 7.20 30.24
CA GLY A 888 -0.44 6.10 31.02
C GLY A 888 0.41 5.77 32.25
N LEU A 889 1.73 5.64 32.07
CA LEU A 889 2.69 5.43 33.17
C LEU A 889 2.64 6.57 34.20
N ALA A 890 2.57 7.82 33.75
CA ALA A 890 2.43 8.97 34.64
C ALA A 890 1.12 8.92 35.45
N GLY A 891 0.02 8.47 34.82
CA GLY A 891 -1.25 8.22 35.51
C GLY A 891 -1.12 7.19 36.62
N GLN A 892 -0.43 6.07 36.35
CA GLN A 892 -0.20 4.99 37.32
C GLN A 892 0.72 5.40 38.48
N SER A 893 1.71 6.26 38.24
CA SER A 893 2.66 6.69 39.28
C SER A 893 2.22 7.92 40.08
N ARG A 894 1.11 8.58 39.70
CA ARG A 894 0.64 9.84 40.32
C ARG A 894 0.45 9.72 41.83
N THR A 895 -0.26 8.69 42.30
CA THR A 895 -0.54 8.47 43.72
C THR A 895 0.76 8.28 44.51
N ALA A 896 1.67 7.44 44.01
CA ALA A 896 2.98 7.22 44.65
C ALA A 896 3.80 8.52 44.77
N VAL A 897 3.70 9.44 43.80
CA VAL A 897 4.46 10.70 43.80
C VAL A 897 3.86 11.77 44.71
N PHE A 898 2.53 11.92 44.77
CA PHE A 898 1.89 13.04 45.47
C PHE A 898 1.29 12.68 46.82
N GLU A 899 0.91 11.42 47.03
CA GLU A 899 0.24 10.97 48.26
C GLU A 899 1.19 10.19 49.19
N GLY A 900 2.46 10.03 48.79
CA GLY A 900 3.51 9.46 49.65
C GLY A 900 3.32 8.00 50.03
N THR A 901 2.39 7.29 49.40
CA THR A 901 2.21 5.85 49.61
C THR A 901 3.38 5.12 48.96
N ALA A 902 4.39 4.76 49.76
CA ALA A 902 5.54 3.98 49.35
C ALA A 902 5.12 2.57 48.89
N ARG A 903 4.67 2.46 47.65
CA ARG A 903 4.74 1.21 46.91
C ARG A 903 5.63 1.47 45.68
N PRO A 904 6.76 0.75 45.56
CA PRO A 904 7.52 0.72 44.32
C PRO A 904 6.57 0.38 43.16
N VAL A 905 6.78 0.97 41.99
CA VAL A 905 5.96 0.76 40.77
C VAL A 905 5.92 -0.73 40.35
N ARG A 906 6.77 -1.56 40.96
CA ARG A 906 6.88 -3.01 40.80
C ARG A 906 5.59 -3.82 41.04
N ARG A 907 4.53 -3.28 41.65
CA ARG A 907 3.26 -4.01 41.86
C ARG A 907 2.06 -3.57 41.03
N VAL A 908 2.11 -2.46 40.30
CA VAL A 908 0.92 -1.98 39.54
C VAL A 908 0.83 -2.61 38.15
N VAL A 909 1.94 -3.12 37.59
CA VAL A 909 1.94 -3.90 36.34
C VAL A 909 1.57 -5.38 36.58
N GLN A 910 1.61 -5.85 37.83
CA GLN A 910 1.08 -7.17 38.22
C GLN A 910 -0.36 -7.12 38.75
N ASP A 911 -0.85 -5.97 39.22
CA ASP A 911 -2.23 -5.78 39.69
C ASP A 911 -3.23 -5.41 38.57
N THR A 912 -2.83 -5.47 37.29
CA THR A 912 -3.76 -5.57 36.15
C THR A 912 -4.38 -6.99 36.02
N ARG A 913 -4.57 -7.68 37.15
CA ARG A 913 -5.70 -8.59 37.24
C ARG A 913 -6.96 -7.73 37.27
N GLY A 914 -7.52 -7.48 36.08
CA GLY A 914 -8.98 -7.52 35.95
C GLY A 914 -9.52 -8.79 36.65
N PRO A 915 -10.81 -8.83 37.04
CA PRO A 915 -11.36 -9.91 37.87
C PRO A 915 -10.78 -11.24 37.44
N ALA A 916 -10.11 -11.92 38.38
CA ALA A 916 -9.30 -13.10 38.10
C ALA A 916 -10.01 -13.96 37.04
N PRO A 917 -9.37 -14.28 35.90
CA PRO A 917 -9.90 -15.35 35.09
C PRO A 917 -10.05 -16.53 36.04
N GLN A 918 -11.26 -17.08 36.08
CA GLN A 918 -11.57 -18.33 36.78
C GLN A 918 -10.40 -19.28 36.51
N GLY A 919 -9.88 -19.91 37.58
CA GLY A 919 -8.59 -20.62 37.59
C GLY A 919 -8.37 -21.51 36.37
N PRO A 920 -7.10 -21.91 36.09
CA PRO A 920 -6.73 -22.52 34.82
C PRO A 920 -7.75 -23.58 34.39
N LEU A 921 -8.52 -23.26 33.34
CA LEU A 921 -9.40 -24.24 32.70
C LEU A 921 -8.51 -25.42 32.34
N ARG A 922 -8.90 -26.60 32.81
CA ARG A 922 -8.19 -27.84 32.53
C ARG A 922 -8.12 -28.00 31.00
N GLY A 923 -7.02 -28.56 30.48
CA GLY A 923 -6.82 -28.69 29.02
C GLY A 923 -8.00 -29.31 28.26
N ASP A 924 -8.79 -30.15 28.94
CA ASP A 924 -10.02 -30.76 28.42
C ASP A 924 -11.16 -29.75 28.20
N ASP A 925 -11.33 -28.75 29.08
CA ASP A 925 -12.36 -27.70 28.90
C ASP A 925 -12.07 -26.81 27.69
N MET A 926 -10.79 -26.58 27.39
CA MET A 926 -10.36 -25.76 26.25
C MET A 926 -10.59 -26.45 24.90
N LEU A 927 -10.37 -27.76 24.83
CA LEU A 927 -10.70 -28.57 23.65
C LEU A 927 -12.21 -28.81 23.54
N ASN A 928 -12.94 -28.83 24.66
CA ASN A 928 -14.41 -28.94 24.71
C ASN A 928 -15.15 -27.69 24.22
N ALA A 929 -14.51 -26.52 24.25
CA ALA A 929 -15.06 -25.27 23.71
C ALA A 929 -14.96 -25.14 22.17
N LEU A 930 -14.25 -26.05 21.51
CA LEU A 930 -14.13 -26.08 20.04
C LEU A 930 -15.38 -26.71 19.40
N THR A 931 -15.83 -26.13 18.29
CA THR A 931 -16.84 -26.77 17.44
C THR A 931 -16.26 -28.06 16.83
N ALA A 932 -17.12 -28.99 16.40
CA ALA A 932 -16.67 -30.26 15.81
C ALA A 932 -15.64 -30.05 14.68
N ARG A 933 -15.88 -29.05 13.82
CA ARG A 933 -14.98 -28.70 12.72
C ARG A 933 -13.67 -28.05 13.16
N GLU A 934 -13.69 -27.27 14.23
CA GLU A 934 -12.48 -26.67 14.82
C GLU A 934 -11.62 -27.73 15.53
N ARG A 935 -12.25 -28.74 16.15
CA ARG A 935 -11.54 -29.86 16.78
C ARG A 935 -10.85 -30.74 15.75
N GLU A 936 -11.55 -31.10 14.67
CA GLU A 936 -10.98 -31.85 13.54
C GLU A 936 -9.76 -31.14 12.93
N ILE A 937 -9.82 -29.81 12.76
CA ILE A 937 -8.66 -29.02 12.30
C ILE A 937 -7.53 -29.02 13.34
N ALA A 938 -7.83 -28.92 14.64
CA ALA A 938 -6.81 -28.96 15.70
C ALA A 938 -6.12 -30.33 15.83
N GLU A 939 -6.83 -31.42 15.55
CA GLU A 939 -6.29 -32.78 15.48
C GLU A 939 -5.35 -32.96 14.28
N LEU A 940 -5.75 -32.48 13.09
CA LEU A 940 -4.87 -32.49 11.91
C LEU A 940 -3.66 -31.55 12.05
N VAL A 941 -3.76 -30.51 12.87
CA VAL A 941 -2.59 -29.70 13.25
C VAL A 941 -1.63 -30.51 14.13
N ALA A 942 -2.16 -31.33 15.05
CA ALA A 942 -1.37 -32.14 15.96
C ALA A 942 -0.56 -33.23 15.26
N THR A 943 -1.01 -33.70 14.09
CA THR A 943 -0.27 -34.64 13.22
C THR A 943 0.83 -33.96 12.40
N GLY A 944 0.98 -32.63 12.49
CA GLY A 944 2.05 -31.88 11.82
C GLY A 944 1.73 -31.49 10.37
N LEU A 945 0.49 -31.68 9.90
CA LEU A 945 0.11 -31.33 8.52
C LEU A 945 0.13 -29.80 8.32
N PRO A 946 0.56 -29.29 7.15
CA PRO A 946 0.45 -27.85 6.82
C PRO A 946 -0.98 -27.46 6.43
N SER A 947 -1.35 -26.18 6.57
CA SER A 947 -2.72 -25.67 6.30
C SER A 947 -3.26 -26.02 4.90
N ARG A 948 -2.38 -26.10 3.89
CA ARG A 948 -2.75 -26.50 2.51
C ARG A 948 -3.10 -27.99 2.41
N ALA A 949 -2.44 -28.85 3.18
CA ALA A 949 -2.76 -30.28 3.23
C ALA A 949 -4.05 -30.53 4.01
N ILE A 950 -4.23 -29.84 5.15
CA ILE A 950 -5.49 -29.86 5.92
C ILE A 950 -6.66 -29.39 5.05
N ALA A 951 -6.46 -28.34 4.25
CA ALA A 951 -7.46 -27.84 3.33
C ALA A 951 -7.84 -28.88 2.25
N ALA A 952 -6.85 -29.60 1.70
CA ALA A 952 -7.09 -30.66 0.73
C ALA A 952 -7.84 -31.86 1.34
N GLU A 953 -7.45 -32.27 2.55
CA GLU A 953 -8.04 -33.39 3.29
C GLU A 953 -9.47 -33.11 3.74
N LEU A 954 -9.75 -31.86 4.13
CA LEU A 954 -11.07 -31.43 4.59
C LEU A 954 -11.96 -30.85 3.49
N HIS A 955 -11.52 -30.85 2.22
CA HIS A 955 -12.17 -30.19 1.08
C HIS A 955 -12.54 -28.72 1.33
N LEU A 956 -11.62 -27.97 1.96
CA LEU A 956 -11.74 -26.53 2.24
C LEU A 956 -10.71 -25.71 1.43
N SER A 957 -10.88 -24.39 1.39
CA SER A 957 -9.80 -23.51 0.92
C SER A 957 -8.72 -23.34 2.02
N PRO A 958 -7.43 -23.17 1.67
CA PRO A 958 -6.37 -22.88 2.66
C PRO A 958 -6.70 -21.68 3.56
N ARG A 959 -7.32 -20.64 3.00
CA ARG A 959 -7.75 -19.43 3.73
C ARG A 959 -8.86 -19.74 4.74
N THR A 960 -9.72 -20.71 4.46
CA THR A 960 -10.76 -21.17 5.39
C THR A 960 -10.13 -21.88 6.59
N VAL A 961 -9.13 -22.74 6.37
CA VAL A 961 -8.38 -23.42 7.44
C VAL A 961 -7.66 -22.40 8.33
N GLU A 962 -7.02 -21.39 7.75
CA GLU A 962 -6.38 -20.30 8.51
C GLU A 962 -7.38 -19.51 9.37
N SER A 963 -8.57 -19.19 8.83
CA SER A 963 -9.63 -18.54 9.59
C SER A 963 -10.11 -19.39 10.78
N HIS A 964 -10.24 -20.71 10.59
CA HIS A 964 -10.56 -21.63 11.67
C HIS A 964 -9.42 -21.69 12.71
N LEU A 965 -8.16 -21.70 12.30
CA LEU A 965 -7.01 -21.67 13.23
C LEU A 965 -7.00 -20.40 14.07
N SER A 966 -7.27 -19.23 13.47
CA SER A 966 -7.39 -17.98 14.24
C SER A 966 -8.51 -18.04 15.29
N ARG A 967 -9.65 -18.67 14.97
CA ARG A 967 -10.74 -18.88 15.93
C ARG A 967 -10.37 -19.89 17.02
N ILE A 968 -9.68 -20.98 16.66
CA ILE A 968 -9.18 -21.99 17.58
C ILE A 968 -8.22 -21.36 18.58
N TYR A 969 -7.23 -20.57 18.12
CA TYR A 969 -6.29 -19.87 18.98
C TYR A 969 -6.99 -18.93 19.95
N ARG A 970 -8.00 -18.19 19.47
CA ARG A 970 -8.81 -17.31 20.32
C ARG A 970 -9.62 -18.08 21.37
N LYS A 971 -10.19 -19.25 21.02
CA LYS A 971 -11.02 -20.06 21.93
C LYS A 971 -10.19 -20.85 22.95
N THR A 972 -9.01 -21.32 22.55
CA THR A 972 -8.12 -22.14 23.39
C THR A 972 -7.10 -21.32 24.15
N GLY A 973 -6.92 -20.03 23.82
CA GLY A 973 -5.93 -19.15 24.44
C GLY A 973 -4.48 -19.46 24.07
N VAL A 974 -4.24 -20.40 23.14
CA VAL A 974 -2.89 -20.72 22.65
C VAL A 974 -2.48 -19.76 21.55
N SER A 975 -1.21 -19.34 21.56
CA SER A 975 -0.68 -18.31 20.67
C SER A 975 0.06 -18.85 19.45
N SER A 976 0.24 -20.17 19.33
CA SER A 976 0.99 -20.78 18.24
C SER A 976 0.44 -22.13 17.81
N ARG A 977 0.76 -22.50 16.57
CA ARG A 977 0.45 -23.81 16.00
C ARG A 977 1.06 -24.96 16.82
N THR A 978 2.29 -24.76 17.30
CA THR A 978 3.00 -25.73 18.14
C THR A 978 2.35 -25.85 19.52
N ALA A 979 1.89 -24.73 20.10
CA ALA A 979 1.15 -24.75 21.36
C ALA A 979 -0.22 -25.43 21.22
N LEU A 980 -0.90 -25.24 20.09
CA LEU A 980 -2.12 -25.97 19.77
C LEU A 980 -1.85 -27.48 19.65
N ALA A 981 -0.84 -27.89 18.89
CA ALA A 981 -0.46 -29.30 18.75
C ALA A 981 -0.11 -29.94 20.11
N ALA A 982 0.64 -29.23 20.97
CA ALA A 982 0.96 -29.70 22.31
C ALA A 982 -0.29 -29.82 23.22
N LEU A 983 -1.27 -28.92 23.05
CA LEU A 983 -2.55 -28.98 23.76
C LEU A 983 -3.39 -30.19 23.31
N THR A 984 -3.50 -30.45 22.01
CA THR A 984 -4.25 -31.60 21.47
C THR A 984 -3.61 -32.94 21.83
N VAL A 985 -2.28 -33.07 21.76
CA VAL A 985 -1.56 -34.30 22.13
C VAL A 985 -1.70 -34.61 23.63
N ARG A 986 -1.65 -33.59 24.50
CA ARG A 986 -1.89 -33.76 25.95
C ARG A 986 -3.34 -34.14 26.29
N GLY A 987 -4.30 -33.68 25.49
CA GLY A 987 -5.70 -34.09 25.60
C GLY A 987 -5.92 -35.55 25.18
N ALA A 988 -5.30 -35.99 24.08
CA ALA A 988 -5.43 -37.36 23.57
C ALA A 988 -4.79 -38.41 24.50
N ALA A 989 -3.60 -38.13 25.06
CA ALA A 989 -2.87 -39.08 25.92
C ALA A 989 -3.57 -39.41 27.25
N ARG A 990 -4.57 -38.63 27.68
CA ARG A 990 -5.31 -38.88 28.93
C ARG A 990 -6.66 -39.57 28.73
N VAL A 991 -7.18 -39.62 27.49
CA VAL A 991 -8.41 -40.37 27.18
C VAL A 991 -8.12 -41.88 27.18
N ASP A 992 -6.91 -42.30 26.81
CA ASP A 992 -6.48 -43.71 26.84
C ASP A 992 -6.19 -44.25 28.26
N ASP A 993 -5.80 -43.39 29.22
CA ASP A 993 -5.56 -43.79 30.62
C ASP A 993 -6.87 -44.02 31.42
N GLY A 994 -8.04 -43.75 30.84
CA GLY A 994 -9.36 -43.85 31.48
C GLY A 994 -10.12 -45.17 31.26
N VAL A 995 -9.59 -46.13 30.49
CA VAL A 995 -10.32 -47.35 30.07
C VAL A 995 -9.70 -48.67 30.60
N SER A 996 -8.69 -48.63 31.46
CA SER A 996 -8.12 -49.84 32.09
C SER A 996 -8.68 -50.09 33.51
N GLY A 997 -10.00 -50.25 33.60
CA GLY A 997 -10.68 -50.89 34.74
C GLY A 997 -11.16 -52.28 34.34
N THR A 998 -10.35 -53.30 34.62
CA THR A 998 -10.69 -54.73 34.44
C THR A 998 -11.96 -55.12 35.22
N PRO A 999 -12.78 -56.01 34.65
CA PRO A 999 -13.41 -57.09 35.41
C PRO A 999 -12.84 -58.43 34.95
N GLY A 1000 -12.24 -59.20 35.87
CA GLY A 1000 -11.70 -60.54 35.62
C GLY A 1000 -10.34 -60.74 36.26
#